data_AF-A9AY04-F1
#
_entry.id   AF-A9AY04-F1
#
_cell.length_a   1.000
_cell.length_b   1.000
_cell.length_c   1.000
_cell.angle_alpha   90.00
_cell.angle_beta   90.00
_cell.angle_gamma   90.00
#
_symmetry.space_group_name_H-M   'P 1'
#
loop_
_entity.id
_entity.type
_entity.pdbx_description
1 polymer ?
#
loop_
_entity_poly.entity_id
_entity_poly.type
_entity_poly.pdbx_seq_one_letter_code
_entity_poly.pdbx_strand_id
1 'polypeptide(L)'
;MQPSFVQQRFRSVVSALIILTFGLGSFSWLLQSAFANTIDATPYLNPLAPDFGIQAAIDAAAAQGGGTVRLPAGSFTLETYLDLKTGVTLQGVGAETILKAGRNEQRVFVTQTGSNLSTIKVASVTPFRVGMIVYVWRSTELRFLPGSYEIMSINSTNQTITLDRAVNYPLTANVSQVSYGLYTKLTGAATQGTNVISVADTSVFNPGEGIIIKGTEGTGIGNWGVEQNMVDSINTSNNTLTLKKPLTLSVPNNSVVSHAYSAIFALGTNFNNRLQNMGVRDLTIEGWNTNQKPAFYEFYIGAINFVYCRFVTIDNITVRYWHSDGVSLQSCDQSTVSNSLATANRGHGFHPGTASRDIEFFKIQGIGNLGYAARGTAGDGLYYCWANQRVNIRQSVFRNNAGSGVGDLGGGDTDNSSRDTDNIIEDSIMEGNFRAGIEVNGGGNTANNIIRRNVIRNNNTGNQDYAGINLLSKRGPVQRYIIQDNIVENTAGSNQLFGIREVNLAVPPTTPVDYLTDFNTITNNTIYNHPSNNLVVIGPNTVATGNIFTAPGAVITPTPTNIQPTATATIAPTNTPTPTGSYVPRLIMYNADTDQVMYDPIPNGVTINYATLGTRNISIVAPTAPSSGIGSVRFWVDSVVYRTESGRPYSIAGDQTNGTDFLPMNPALAHGTHVIKAATYTGSGGTGTQGTPYQIVINIVDSNATATPIPTNTNTPVPTVPTATATATNTPTNTPTNTATNTPTATAIATATNTPTEIATPTATVTEVATATPTEIATITATATDVATVTATEIATATATATITATLTNTPTNTPTNTATATLTETPTATLEPSVTPSNTPTATTTVTTPVPSTHHVYAPWVTN
;
A
#
# COMPACT_ATOMS: atom_id res chain seq x y z
N MET A 1 66.25 -22.52 -15.50
CA MET A 1 65.04 -22.26 -14.69
C MET A 1 63.88 -22.01 -15.65
N GLN A 2 62.66 -22.44 -15.31
CA GLN A 2 61.50 -22.42 -16.22
C GLN A 2 60.71 -21.08 -16.17
N PRO A 3 60.01 -20.69 -17.25
CA PRO A 3 59.23 -19.45 -17.32
C PRO A 3 57.77 -19.63 -16.87
N SER A 4 57.19 -18.65 -16.16
CA SER A 4 55.80 -18.73 -15.67
C SER A 4 54.99 -17.43 -15.72
N PHE A 5 55.49 -16.36 -16.35
CA PHE A 5 54.86 -15.02 -16.30
C PHE A 5 53.81 -14.71 -17.40
N VAL A 6 53.46 -15.68 -18.26
CA VAL A 6 52.58 -15.44 -19.43
C VAL A 6 51.13 -15.93 -19.22
N GLN A 7 50.88 -16.97 -18.42
CA GLN A 7 49.54 -17.56 -18.29
C GLN A 7 48.52 -16.68 -17.54
N GLN A 8 48.96 -15.73 -16.71
CA GLN A 8 48.04 -14.99 -15.84
C GLN A 8 47.21 -13.92 -16.57
N ARG A 9 47.67 -13.38 -17.70
CA ARG A 9 46.92 -12.36 -18.48
C ARG A 9 45.86 -12.94 -19.42
N PHE A 10 45.98 -14.20 -19.85
CA PHE A 10 44.99 -14.80 -20.77
C PHE A 10 43.66 -15.17 -20.10
N ARG A 11 43.65 -15.50 -18.80
CA ARG A 11 42.41 -15.82 -18.08
C ARG A 11 41.50 -14.58 -17.92
N SER A 12 42.08 -13.41 -17.66
CA SER A 12 41.31 -12.15 -17.51
C SER A 12 40.55 -11.76 -18.77
N VAL A 13 41.13 -11.95 -19.96
CA VAL A 13 40.50 -11.58 -21.24
C VAL A 13 39.34 -12.51 -21.58
N VAL A 14 39.48 -13.82 -21.34
CA VAL A 14 38.39 -14.78 -21.56
C VAL A 14 37.23 -14.53 -20.58
N SER A 15 37.50 -14.24 -19.31
CA SER A 15 36.45 -13.82 -18.36
C SER A 15 35.73 -12.54 -18.79
N ALA A 16 36.47 -11.53 -19.27
CA ALA A 16 35.87 -10.30 -19.78
C ALA A 16 34.99 -10.53 -21.03
N LEU A 17 35.41 -11.41 -21.94
CA LEU A 17 34.67 -11.72 -23.16
C LEU A 17 33.37 -12.51 -22.88
N ILE A 18 33.39 -13.41 -21.89
CA ILE A 18 32.19 -14.13 -21.41
C ILE A 18 31.21 -13.16 -20.73
N ILE A 19 31.69 -12.20 -19.94
CA ILE A 19 30.85 -11.16 -19.35
C ILE A 19 30.20 -10.30 -20.45
N LEU A 20 30.90 -10.04 -21.57
CA LEU A 20 30.35 -9.28 -22.69
C LEU A 20 29.24 -10.03 -23.45
N THR A 21 29.35 -11.36 -23.64
CA THR A 21 28.29 -12.14 -24.30
C THR A 21 27.07 -12.37 -23.42
N PHE A 22 27.22 -12.51 -22.09
CA PHE A 22 26.07 -12.50 -21.18
C PHE A 22 25.41 -11.12 -21.05
N GLY A 23 26.16 -10.02 -21.21
CA GLY A 23 25.59 -8.67 -21.23
C GLY A 23 24.62 -8.41 -22.38
N LEU A 24 24.87 -8.99 -23.57
CA LEU A 24 24.05 -8.75 -24.77
C LEU A 24 22.71 -9.49 -24.76
N GLY A 25 22.55 -10.55 -23.97
CA GLY A 25 21.24 -11.19 -23.75
C GLY A 25 20.24 -10.29 -23.01
N SER A 26 20.73 -9.40 -22.15
CA SER A 26 19.89 -8.52 -21.31
C SER A 26 19.41 -7.26 -22.02
N PHE A 27 20.07 -6.83 -23.10
CA PHE A 27 19.69 -5.60 -23.83
C PHE A 27 18.42 -5.75 -24.69
N SER A 28 17.96 -6.98 -24.97
CA SER A 28 16.68 -7.22 -25.67
C SER A 28 15.47 -6.66 -24.91
N TRP A 29 15.51 -6.64 -23.57
CA TRP A 29 14.41 -6.14 -22.74
C TRP A 29 14.35 -4.61 -22.69
N LEU A 30 15.51 -3.95 -22.71
CA LEU A 30 15.66 -2.49 -22.74
C LEU A 30 15.21 -1.85 -24.06
N LEU A 31 15.01 -2.65 -25.11
CA LEU A 31 14.40 -2.24 -26.38
C LEU A 31 12.93 -2.63 -26.51
N GLN A 32 12.39 -3.51 -25.65
CA GLN A 32 10.95 -3.78 -25.55
C GLN A 32 10.23 -2.82 -24.59
N SER A 33 10.90 -2.31 -23.56
CA SER A 33 10.34 -1.28 -22.66
C SER A 33 10.07 0.07 -23.34
N ALA A 34 10.58 0.28 -24.57
CA ALA A 34 10.34 1.48 -25.38
C ALA A 34 8.88 1.64 -25.87
N PHE A 35 8.06 0.58 -25.81
CA PHE A 35 6.63 0.62 -26.10
C PHE A 35 5.82 -0.05 -24.99
N ALA A 36 5.91 0.48 -23.77
CA ALA A 36 4.96 0.16 -22.71
C ALA A 36 3.54 0.64 -23.12
N ASN A 37 2.70 -0.29 -23.60
CA ASN A 37 1.34 0.00 -24.05
C ASN A 37 0.59 0.80 -22.99
N THR A 38 0.21 2.03 -23.31
CA THR A 38 -0.48 2.91 -22.37
C THR A 38 -1.97 2.87 -22.68
N ILE A 39 -2.76 2.32 -21.75
CA ILE A 39 -4.22 2.34 -21.82
C ILE A 39 -4.71 3.52 -20.98
N ASP A 40 -5.36 4.48 -21.62
CA ASP A 40 -6.21 5.44 -20.93
C ASP A 40 -7.43 4.69 -20.37
N ALA A 41 -7.63 4.75 -19.05
CA ALA A 41 -8.76 4.11 -18.40
C ALA A 41 -10.07 4.90 -18.61
N THR A 42 -10.01 6.17 -19.03
CA THR A 42 -11.17 7.07 -19.14
C THR A 42 -12.36 6.47 -19.92
N PRO A 43 -12.19 5.76 -21.06
CA PRO A 43 -13.29 5.12 -21.79
C PRO A 43 -13.93 3.91 -21.07
N TYR A 44 -13.27 3.37 -20.04
CA TYR A 44 -13.76 2.23 -19.25
C TYR A 44 -14.52 2.65 -17.99
N LEU A 45 -14.40 3.92 -17.57
CA LEU A 45 -14.93 4.39 -16.28
C LEU A 45 -16.45 4.33 -16.23
N ASN A 46 -16.98 3.55 -15.27
CA ASN A 46 -18.40 3.39 -15.03
C ASN A 46 -18.70 3.55 -13.52
N PRO A 47 -19.25 4.69 -13.08
CA PRO A 47 -19.59 4.93 -11.67
C PRO A 47 -20.65 3.99 -11.07
N LEU A 48 -21.30 3.15 -11.89
CA LEU A 48 -22.28 2.14 -11.46
C LEU A 48 -21.68 0.73 -11.34
N ALA A 49 -20.41 0.54 -11.72
CA ALA A 49 -19.71 -0.73 -11.60
C ALA A 49 -18.97 -0.83 -10.24
N PRO A 50 -18.96 -1.99 -9.55
CA PRO A 50 -18.26 -2.17 -8.28
C PRO A 50 -16.75 -1.87 -8.30
N ASP A 51 -16.11 -1.98 -9.45
CA ASP A 51 -14.68 -1.67 -9.70
C ASP A 51 -14.49 -0.30 -10.40
N PHE A 52 -15.54 0.52 -10.46
CA PHE A 52 -15.64 1.72 -11.29
C PHE A 52 -15.32 1.48 -12.79
N GLY A 53 -15.37 0.23 -13.27
CA GLY A 53 -14.95 -0.21 -14.60
C GLY A 53 -13.43 -0.34 -14.79
N ILE A 54 -12.62 -0.01 -13.78
CA ILE A 54 -11.15 0.06 -13.89
C ILE A 54 -10.54 -1.33 -14.17
N GLN A 55 -11.14 -2.41 -13.67
CA GLN A 55 -10.67 -3.76 -13.93
C GLN A 55 -10.62 -4.10 -15.43
N ALA A 56 -11.57 -3.59 -16.23
CA ALA A 56 -11.60 -3.85 -17.66
C ALA A 56 -10.41 -3.20 -18.41
N ALA A 57 -9.90 -2.06 -17.91
CA ALA A 57 -8.67 -1.46 -18.42
C ALA A 57 -7.41 -2.26 -18.02
N ILE A 58 -7.38 -2.80 -16.79
CA ILE A 58 -6.32 -3.69 -16.28
C ILE A 58 -6.27 -5.00 -17.08
N ASP A 59 -7.42 -5.64 -17.30
CA ASP A 59 -7.54 -6.87 -18.08
C ASP A 59 -7.19 -6.63 -19.56
N ALA A 60 -7.55 -5.48 -20.13
CA ALA A 60 -7.14 -5.09 -21.49
C ALA A 60 -5.61 -4.88 -21.61
N ALA A 61 -4.96 -4.28 -20.60
CA ALA A 61 -3.50 -4.12 -20.59
C ALA A 61 -2.79 -5.47 -20.48
N ALA A 62 -3.29 -6.37 -19.63
CA ALA A 62 -2.78 -7.73 -19.50
C ALA A 62 -2.93 -8.53 -20.81
N ALA A 63 -4.08 -8.40 -21.50
CA ALA A 63 -4.31 -9.03 -22.79
C ALA A 63 -3.37 -8.51 -23.91
N GLN A 64 -2.83 -7.29 -23.77
CA GLN A 64 -1.81 -6.72 -24.66
C GLN A 64 -0.37 -7.08 -24.27
N GLY A 65 -0.18 -7.99 -23.29
CA GLY A 65 1.13 -8.44 -22.81
C GLY A 65 1.70 -7.62 -21.65
N GLY A 66 0.91 -6.70 -21.07
CA GLY A 66 1.33 -5.74 -20.06
C GLY A 66 1.29 -4.30 -20.58
N GLY A 67 1.59 -3.34 -19.70
CA GLY A 67 1.51 -1.91 -20.01
C GLY A 67 1.21 -1.05 -18.79
N THR A 68 0.84 0.20 -19.05
CA THR A 68 0.44 1.17 -18.02
C THR A 68 -1.02 1.56 -18.21
N VAL A 69 -1.84 1.29 -17.20
CA VAL A 69 -3.23 1.79 -17.12
C VAL A 69 -3.21 3.14 -16.44
N ARG A 70 -3.63 4.19 -17.16
CA ARG A 70 -3.68 5.57 -16.63
C ARG A 70 -5.08 5.94 -16.20
N LEU A 71 -5.23 6.25 -14.92
CA LEU A 71 -6.41 6.87 -14.33
C LEU A 71 -6.29 8.40 -14.41
N PRO A 72 -7.37 9.14 -14.74
CA PRO A 72 -7.39 10.59 -14.63
C PRO A 72 -7.45 11.05 -13.16
N ALA A 73 -7.43 12.37 -12.94
CA ALA A 73 -7.87 12.96 -11.68
C ALA A 73 -9.35 12.61 -11.43
N GLY A 74 -9.71 12.33 -10.18
CA GLY A 74 -11.07 11.93 -9.79
C GLY A 74 -11.11 11.05 -8.56
N SER A 75 -12.31 10.86 -8.00
CA SER A 75 -12.55 9.94 -6.89
C SER A 75 -13.36 8.74 -7.40
N PHE A 76 -12.76 7.56 -7.32
CA PHE A 76 -13.28 6.30 -7.85
C PHE A 76 -13.67 5.41 -6.67
N THR A 77 -14.96 5.36 -6.35
CA THR A 77 -15.46 4.48 -5.27
C THR A 77 -15.43 3.03 -5.74
N LEU A 78 -14.76 2.18 -4.99
CA LEU A 78 -14.64 0.75 -5.21
C LEU A 78 -15.43 0.00 -4.15
N GLU A 79 -16.36 -0.85 -4.57
CA GLU A 79 -17.06 -1.85 -3.76
C GLU A 79 -16.40 -3.25 -3.85
N THR A 80 -15.24 -3.32 -4.50
CA THR A 80 -14.47 -4.54 -4.77
C THR A 80 -12.98 -4.25 -4.96
N TYR A 81 -12.15 -5.28 -5.11
CA TYR A 81 -10.70 -5.12 -5.35
C TYR A 81 -10.35 -4.99 -6.83
N LEU A 82 -9.31 -4.22 -7.15
CA LEU A 82 -8.65 -4.24 -8.46
C LEU A 82 -7.60 -5.38 -8.48
N ASP A 83 -7.83 -6.38 -9.33
CA ASP A 83 -7.01 -7.59 -9.51
C ASP A 83 -5.87 -7.28 -10.50
N LEU A 84 -4.73 -6.83 -9.99
CA LEU A 84 -3.58 -6.41 -10.79
C LEU A 84 -2.85 -7.64 -11.39
N LYS A 85 -2.36 -7.50 -12.62
CA LYS A 85 -1.81 -8.60 -13.42
C LYS A 85 -0.33 -8.41 -13.73
N THR A 86 0.38 -9.52 -13.97
CA THR A 86 1.75 -9.55 -14.48
C THR A 86 1.94 -8.57 -15.64
N GLY A 87 2.99 -7.75 -15.59
CA GLY A 87 3.29 -6.76 -16.62
C GLY A 87 2.47 -5.47 -16.57
N VAL A 88 1.47 -5.33 -15.68
CA VAL A 88 0.60 -4.14 -15.61
C VAL A 88 1.01 -3.20 -14.47
N THR A 89 1.14 -1.91 -14.79
CA THR A 89 1.26 -0.82 -13.82
C THR A 89 -0.02 0.01 -13.81
N LEU A 90 -0.62 0.23 -12.64
CA LEU A 90 -1.69 1.21 -12.45
C LEU A 90 -1.08 2.57 -12.08
N GLN A 91 -1.38 3.62 -12.85
CA GLN A 91 -0.83 4.97 -12.67
C GLN A 91 -1.97 5.99 -12.58
N GLY A 92 -1.95 6.86 -11.57
CA GLY A 92 -2.76 8.08 -11.53
C GLY A 92 -2.03 9.32 -12.03
N VAL A 93 -2.57 10.50 -11.73
CA VAL A 93 -1.91 11.80 -12.01
C VAL A 93 -1.30 12.46 -10.77
N GLY A 94 -1.24 11.74 -9.65
CA GLY A 94 -0.81 12.21 -8.34
C GLY A 94 -1.94 12.07 -7.31
N ALA A 95 -1.88 12.90 -6.25
CA ALA A 95 -2.83 12.82 -5.14
C ALA A 95 -4.32 13.01 -5.54
N GLU A 96 -4.57 13.62 -6.71
CA GLU A 96 -5.90 13.87 -7.29
C GLU A 96 -6.58 12.63 -7.86
N THR A 97 -5.84 11.55 -8.16
CA THR A 97 -6.42 10.23 -8.45
C THR A 97 -6.66 9.52 -7.12
N ILE A 98 -7.91 9.34 -6.72
CA ILE A 98 -8.29 8.76 -5.42
C ILE A 98 -9.10 7.48 -5.64
N LEU A 99 -8.51 6.32 -5.33
CA LEU A 99 -9.26 5.08 -5.17
C LEU A 99 -9.89 5.07 -3.77
N LYS A 100 -11.21 4.91 -3.64
CA LYS A 100 -11.93 5.09 -2.38
C LYS A 100 -12.71 3.84 -1.99
N ALA A 101 -12.58 3.38 -0.75
CA ALA A 101 -13.37 2.27 -0.23
C ALA A 101 -14.87 2.61 -0.19
N GLY A 102 -15.70 1.66 -0.61
CA GLY A 102 -17.15 1.74 -0.68
C GLY A 102 -17.87 1.52 0.66
N ARG A 103 -18.93 0.70 0.66
CA ARG A 103 -19.83 0.49 1.81
C ARG A 103 -19.04 0.17 3.09
N ASN A 104 -19.44 0.80 4.20
CA ASN A 104 -18.80 0.63 5.50
C ASN A 104 -19.74 0.02 6.55
N GLU A 105 -19.14 -0.51 7.62
CA GLU A 105 -19.85 -1.19 8.71
C GLU A 105 -20.80 -0.24 9.44
N GLN A 106 -22.08 -0.62 9.53
CA GLN A 106 -23.11 0.18 10.20
C GLN A 106 -23.23 -0.18 11.68
N ARG A 107 -23.64 0.78 12.52
CA ARG A 107 -23.62 0.63 14.00
C ARG A 107 -24.82 1.23 14.71
N VAL A 108 -25.20 0.58 15.81
CA VAL A 108 -26.14 1.09 16.82
C VAL A 108 -25.44 1.13 18.18
N PHE A 109 -25.63 2.17 18.99
CA PHE A 109 -25.13 2.19 20.37
C PHE A 109 -25.90 1.21 21.28
N VAL A 110 -25.20 0.59 22.22
CA VAL A 110 -25.79 -0.13 23.36
C VAL A 110 -26.22 0.91 24.39
N THR A 111 -27.43 0.81 24.92
CA THR A 111 -28.05 1.82 25.82
C THR A 111 -28.16 1.37 27.28
N GLN A 112 -27.47 0.28 27.65
CA GLN A 112 -27.34 -0.18 29.04
C GLN A 112 -25.89 -0.49 29.42
N THR A 113 -25.59 -0.39 30.71
CA THR A 113 -24.30 -0.81 31.30
C THR A 113 -24.50 -2.13 32.06
N GLY A 114 -23.57 -3.08 31.93
CA GLY A 114 -23.62 -4.37 32.62
C GLY A 114 -22.67 -5.41 32.01
N SER A 115 -22.55 -6.58 32.65
CA SER A 115 -21.63 -7.66 32.27
C SER A 115 -22.38 -8.99 32.12
N ASN A 116 -21.85 -9.92 31.31
CA ASN A 116 -22.44 -11.25 31.08
C ASN A 116 -23.90 -11.19 30.57
N LEU A 117 -24.18 -10.19 29.72
CA LEU A 117 -25.50 -9.91 29.18
C LEU A 117 -25.79 -10.76 27.94
N SER A 118 -26.81 -11.60 27.96
CA SER A 118 -27.37 -12.27 26.76
C SER A 118 -28.47 -11.45 26.08
N THR A 119 -29.16 -10.57 26.81
CA THR A 119 -30.10 -9.59 26.25
C THR A 119 -29.55 -8.18 26.46
N ILE A 120 -29.42 -7.42 25.38
CA ILE A 120 -28.83 -6.07 25.39
C ILE A 120 -29.81 -5.03 24.84
N LYS A 121 -29.97 -3.92 25.58
CA LYS A 121 -30.65 -2.72 25.09
C LYS A 121 -29.77 -1.97 24.10
N VAL A 122 -30.38 -1.50 23.01
CA VAL A 122 -29.75 -0.75 21.93
C VAL A 122 -30.49 0.56 21.68
N ALA A 123 -29.89 1.49 20.94
CA ALA A 123 -30.51 2.76 20.58
C ALA A 123 -31.63 2.62 19.52
N SER A 124 -31.59 1.55 18.72
CA SER A 124 -32.64 1.16 17.78
C SER A 124 -32.52 -0.32 17.43
N VAL A 125 -33.64 -1.05 17.42
CA VAL A 125 -33.71 -2.41 16.86
C VAL A 125 -34.10 -2.45 15.38
N THR A 126 -34.45 -1.32 14.77
CA THR A 126 -34.91 -1.23 13.37
C THR A 126 -33.97 -1.89 12.33
N PRO A 127 -32.62 -1.81 12.42
CA PRO A 127 -31.76 -2.47 11.45
C PRO A 127 -31.55 -3.98 11.70
N PHE A 128 -32.07 -4.53 12.81
CA PHE A 128 -31.82 -5.90 13.22
C PHE A 128 -32.98 -6.84 12.86
N ARG A 129 -32.65 -8.10 12.61
CA ARG A 129 -33.58 -9.21 12.38
C ARG A 129 -33.09 -10.46 13.12
N VAL A 130 -33.98 -11.42 13.36
CA VAL A 130 -33.60 -12.72 13.93
C VAL A 130 -32.73 -13.50 12.93
N GLY A 131 -31.75 -14.25 13.43
CA GLY A 131 -30.72 -14.94 12.63
C GLY A 131 -29.64 -14.01 12.05
N MET A 132 -29.65 -12.72 12.38
CA MET A 132 -28.59 -11.79 11.95
C MET A 132 -27.31 -12.01 12.76
N ILE A 133 -26.17 -12.06 12.07
CA ILE A 133 -24.85 -12.02 12.69
C ILE A 133 -24.47 -10.57 12.94
N VAL A 134 -24.08 -10.27 14.17
CA VAL A 134 -23.66 -8.92 14.61
C VAL A 134 -22.40 -8.99 15.47
N TYR A 135 -21.66 -7.89 15.50
CA TYR A 135 -20.47 -7.74 16.33
C TYR A 135 -20.71 -6.74 17.47
N VAL A 136 -20.47 -7.16 18.72
CA VAL A 136 -20.74 -6.34 19.91
C VAL A 136 -19.44 -5.79 20.50
N TRP A 137 -19.29 -4.48 20.48
CA TRP A 137 -18.09 -3.74 20.86
C TRP A 137 -18.18 -3.21 22.29
N ARG A 138 -17.07 -3.28 23.04
CA ARG A 138 -16.94 -2.64 24.37
C ARG A 138 -17.03 -1.12 24.30
N SER A 139 -16.47 -0.51 23.25
CA SER A 139 -16.25 0.92 23.17
C SER A 139 -16.05 1.39 21.73
N THR A 140 -16.14 2.70 21.51
CA THR A 140 -15.63 3.38 20.32
C THR A 140 -14.09 3.37 20.22
N GLU A 141 -13.38 3.13 21.32
CA GLU A 141 -11.92 3.05 21.31
C GLU A 141 -11.36 1.85 20.54
N LEU A 142 -10.18 2.05 19.95
CA LEU A 142 -9.47 1.08 19.09
C LEU A 142 -8.84 -0.10 19.86
N ARG A 143 -9.11 -0.24 21.17
CA ARG A 143 -8.31 -1.09 22.07
C ARG A 143 -8.80 -2.54 22.27
N PHE A 144 -10.02 -2.90 21.85
CA PHE A 144 -10.55 -4.25 22.05
C PHE A 144 -11.25 -4.81 20.80
N LEU A 145 -11.16 -6.13 20.61
CA LEU A 145 -11.99 -6.86 19.64
C LEU A 145 -13.47 -6.90 20.09
N PRO A 146 -14.42 -6.91 19.15
CA PRO A 146 -15.77 -7.39 19.40
C PRO A 146 -15.81 -8.92 19.34
N GLY A 147 -16.72 -9.52 20.12
CA GLY A 147 -17.23 -10.86 19.82
C GLY A 147 -18.29 -10.79 18.72
N SER A 148 -18.37 -11.84 17.89
CA SER A 148 -19.53 -12.10 17.04
C SER A 148 -20.64 -12.79 17.84
N TYR A 149 -21.89 -12.50 17.49
CA TYR A 149 -23.09 -13.04 18.12
C TYR A 149 -24.20 -13.18 17.06
N GLU A 150 -25.16 -14.07 17.31
CA GLU A 150 -26.35 -14.26 16.47
C GLU A 150 -27.61 -13.79 17.21
N ILE A 151 -28.46 -12.99 16.55
CA ILE A 151 -29.68 -12.44 17.18
C ILE A 151 -30.77 -13.50 17.21
N MET A 152 -31.10 -13.99 18.40
CA MET A 152 -32.11 -15.02 18.65
C MET A 152 -33.53 -14.45 18.81
N SER A 153 -33.66 -13.23 19.33
CA SER A 153 -34.96 -12.55 19.42
C SER A 153 -34.81 -11.02 19.49
N ILE A 154 -35.89 -10.31 19.16
CA ILE A 154 -35.96 -8.84 19.19
C ILE A 154 -37.25 -8.42 19.90
N ASN A 155 -37.17 -7.41 20.75
CA ASN A 155 -38.32 -6.74 21.36
C ASN A 155 -38.20 -5.23 21.11
N SER A 156 -39.05 -4.72 20.22
CA SER A 156 -39.08 -3.32 19.79
C SER A 156 -39.56 -2.37 20.89
N THR A 157 -40.55 -2.77 21.69
CA THR A 157 -41.08 -1.97 22.81
C THR A 157 -40.00 -1.63 23.83
N ASN A 158 -39.11 -2.58 24.14
CA ASN A 158 -38.01 -2.41 25.09
C ASN A 158 -36.67 -2.02 24.45
N GLN A 159 -36.62 -1.91 23.11
CA GLN A 159 -35.40 -1.72 22.31
C GLN A 159 -34.28 -2.72 22.68
N THR A 160 -34.62 -4.01 22.83
CA THR A 160 -33.67 -5.08 23.19
C THR A 160 -33.52 -6.12 22.10
N ILE A 161 -32.28 -6.59 21.91
CA ILE A 161 -31.98 -7.83 21.17
C ILE A 161 -31.44 -8.89 22.13
N THR A 162 -31.78 -10.15 21.88
CA THR A 162 -31.24 -11.32 22.59
C THR A 162 -30.26 -12.05 21.69
N LEU A 163 -29.12 -12.43 22.24
CA LEU A 163 -27.99 -13.06 21.55
C LEU A 163 -27.94 -14.57 21.85
N ASP A 164 -27.27 -15.33 21.00
CA ASP A 164 -27.04 -16.78 21.15
C ASP A 164 -26.32 -17.16 22.45
N ARG A 165 -25.50 -16.24 22.98
CA ARG A 165 -24.71 -16.38 24.21
C ARG A 165 -24.50 -15.04 24.89
N ALA A 166 -24.15 -15.08 26.17
CA ALA A 166 -23.83 -13.88 26.93
C ALA A 166 -22.54 -13.19 26.43
N VAL A 167 -22.54 -11.85 26.45
CA VAL A 167 -21.33 -11.06 26.19
C VAL A 167 -20.37 -11.18 27.36
N ASN A 168 -19.21 -11.81 27.14
CA ASN A 168 -18.24 -12.21 28.17
C ASN A 168 -17.34 -11.05 28.66
N TYR A 169 -17.85 -9.82 28.64
CA TYR A 169 -17.18 -8.62 29.13
C TYR A 169 -18.19 -7.51 29.46
N PRO A 170 -17.79 -6.48 30.23
CA PRO A 170 -18.63 -5.33 30.49
C PRO A 170 -18.98 -4.56 29.21
N LEU A 171 -20.24 -4.15 29.13
CA LEU A 171 -20.76 -3.15 28.21
C LEU A 171 -21.09 -1.87 28.99
N THR A 172 -20.99 -0.73 28.31
CA THR A 172 -21.21 0.62 28.85
C THR A 172 -22.16 1.38 27.94
N ALA A 173 -23.23 1.94 28.51
CA ALA A 173 -24.23 2.70 27.77
C ALA A 173 -23.61 3.86 26.97
N ASN A 174 -24.06 4.03 25.72
CA ASN A 174 -23.62 5.05 24.77
C ASN A 174 -22.12 5.04 24.41
N VAL A 175 -21.40 3.99 24.81
CA VAL A 175 -19.97 3.76 24.51
C VAL A 175 -19.78 2.45 23.78
N SER A 176 -20.41 1.38 24.26
CA SER A 176 -20.52 0.09 23.56
C SER A 176 -21.43 0.19 22.34
N GLN A 177 -21.19 -0.66 21.33
CA GLN A 177 -21.90 -0.62 20.03
C GLN A 177 -22.23 -2.03 19.53
N VAL A 178 -23.29 -2.17 18.75
CA VAL A 178 -23.64 -3.38 17.98
C VAL A 178 -23.51 -3.04 16.50
N SER A 179 -22.76 -3.84 15.74
CA SER A 179 -22.40 -3.53 14.36
C SER A 179 -22.82 -4.63 13.39
N TYR A 180 -23.21 -4.24 12.17
CA TYR A 180 -24.07 -5.04 11.31
C TYR A 180 -23.95 -4.68 9.81
N GLY A 181 -24.64 -5.47 8.97
CA GLY A 181 -24.98 -5.10 7.60
C GLY A 181 -23.99 -5.50 6.50
N LEU A 182 -22.77 -5.92 6.86
CA LEU A 182 -21.72 -6.35 5.92
C LEU A 182 -21.20 -7.78 6.19
N TYR A 183 -21.91 -8.57 7.00
CA TYR A 183 -21.46 -9.87 7.52
C TYR A 183 -22.54 -10.95 7.40
N THR A 184 -22.10 -12.17 7.11
CA THR A 184 -22.91 -13.39 7.22
C THR A 184 -22.00 -14.57 7.62
N LYS A 185 -22.59 -15.72 7.90
CA LYS A 185 -21.85 -16.98 8.17
C LYS A 185 -22.10 -17.99 7.05
N LEU A 186 -21.12 -18.85 6.78
CA LEU A 186 -21.37 -20.06 6.02
C LEU A 186 -22.31 -21.00 6.79
N THR A 187 -23.25 -21.63 6.08
CA THR A 187 -24.19 -22.65 6.60
C THR A 187 -23.78 -24.08 6.29
N GLY A 188 -22.76 -24.27 5.44
CA GLY A 188 -22.04 -25.52 5.23
C GLY A 188 -20.55 -25.25 5.02
N ALA A 189 -19.72 -26.28 5.13
CA ALA A 189 -18.32 -26.15 4.71
C ALA A 189 -18.24 -26.10 3.17
N ALA A 190 -17.27 -25.37 2.63
CA ALA A 190 -16.95 -25.36 1.21
C ALA A 190 -15.51 -25.83 0.98
N THR A 191 -15.24 -26.41 -0.18
CA THR A 191 -13.98 -27.09 -0.48
C THR A 191 -13.15 -26.28 -1.46
N GLN A 192 -11.82 -26.33 -1.32
CA GLN A 192 -10.89 -25.80 -2.33
C GLN A 192 -11.31 -26.23 -3.74
N GLY A 193 -11.37 -25.29 -4.67
CA GLY A 193 -11.80 -25.52 -6.05
C GLY A 193 -13.32 -25.48 -6.30
N THR A 194 -14.18 -25.36 -5.28
CA THR A 194 -15.59 -24.98 -5.52
C THR A 194 -15.72 -23.46 -5.67
N ASN A 195 -16.71 -22.99 -6.44
CA ASN A 195 -17.02 -21.56 -6.58
C ASN A 195 -18.45 -21.21 -6.13
N VAL A 196 -19.10 -22.08 -5.36
CA VAL A 196 -20.42 -21.83 -4.75
C VAL A 196 -20.32 -22.06 -3.26
N ILE A 197 -20.88 -21.14 -2.47
CA ILE A 197 -20.91 -21.19 -1.00
C ILE A 197 -22.32 -20.96 -0.48
N SER A 198 -22.73 -21.73 0.53
CA SER A 198 -24.02 -21.54 1.23
C SER A 198 -23.85 -20.62 2.42
N VAL A 199 -24.69 -19.59 2.54
CA VAL A 199 -24.66 -18.59 3.61
C VAL A 199 -25.96 -18.57 4.42
N ALA A 200 -25.94 -17.93 5.60
CA ALA A 200 -27.14 -17.74 6.43
C ALA A 200 -28.04 -16.59 5.96
N ASP A 201 -27.49 -15.68 5.16
CA ASP A 201 -28.16 -14.54 4.57
C ASP A 201 -27.35 -14.06 3.36
N THR A 202 -28.04 -13.86 2.23
CA THR A 202 -27.48 -13.28 1.01
C THR A 202 -27.71 -11.77 0.87
N SER A 203 -28.65 -11.18 1.62
CA SER A 203 -29.09 -9.77 1.46
C SER A 203 -28.06 -8.71 1.90
N VAL A 204 -26.97 -9.13 2.54
CA VAL A 204 -25.84 -8.24 2.88
C VAL A 204 -24.91 -7.91 1.70
N PHE A 205 -24.99 -8.63 0.58
CA PHE A 205 -24.09 -8.48 -0.57
C PHE A 205 -24.82 -8.12 -1.87
N ASN A 206 -24.09 -7.51 -2.80
CA ASN A 206 -24.50 -7.30 -4.19
C ASN A 206 -23.58 -8.06 -5.16
N PRO A 207 -24.03 -8.42 -6.37
CA PRO A 207 -23.17 -8.94 -7.43
C PRO A 207 -22.00 -7.99 -7.75
N GLY A 208 -20.82 -8.57 -7.96
CA GLY A 208 -19.55 -7.88 -8.22
C GLY A 208 -18.79 -7.38 -6.98
N GLU A 209 -19.40 -7.38 -5.79
CA GLU A 209 -18.73 -6.92 -4.57
C GLU A 209 -17.56 -7.79 -4.13
N GLY A 210 -16.55 -7.13 -3.57
CA GLY A 210 -15.38 -7.79 -2.98
C GLY A 210 -15.72 -8.38 -1.62
N ILE A 211 -15.38 -9.65 -1.42
CA ILE A 211 -15.60 -10.34 -0.15
C ILE A 211 -14.37 -11.11 0.30
N ILE A 212 -14.34 -11.34 1.61
CA ILE A 212 -13.42 -12.24 2.28
C ILE A 212 -14.18 -13.38 2.95
N ILE A 213 -13.55 -14.54 3.03
CA ILE A 213 -14.02 -15.70 3.80
C ILE A 213 -12.90 -16.14 4.73
N LYS A 214 -13.21 -16.33 6.03
CA LYS A 214 -12.25 -16.81 7.03
C LYS A 214 -12.93 -17.75 8.03
N GLY A 215 -12.22 -18.83 8.39
CA GLY A 215 -12.61 -19.72 9.48
C GLY A 215 -12.82 -18.98 10.80
N THR A 216 -13.81 -19.42 11.58
CA THR A 216 -13.98 -18.93 12.96
C THR A 216 -12.86 -19.46 13.86
N GLU A 217 -12.53 -18.73 14.92
CA GLU A 217 -11.40 -19.07 15.79
C GLU A 217 -11.63 -20.44 16.44
N GLY A 218 -10.68 -21.37 16.22
CA GLY A 218 -10.75 -22.76 16.67
C GLY A 218 -11.31 -23.78 15.66
N THR A 219 -11.77 -23.41 14.46
CA THR A 219 -12.40 -24.35 13.50
C THR A 219 -11.43 -25.17 12.64
N GLY A 220 -10.21 -25.47 13.11
CA GLY A 220 -9.26 -26.39 12.44
C GLY A 220 -8.53 -25.83 11.20
N ILE A 221 -9.03 -24.77 10.56
CA ILE A 221 -8.17 -23.86 9.79
C ILE A 221 -7.46 -22.97 10.80
N GLY A 222 -6.12 -22.93 10.73
CA GLY A 222 -5.32 -22.04 11.57
C GLY A 222 -5.67 -20.57 11.32
N ASN A 223 -5.37 -19.70 12.29
CA ASN A 223 -5.77 -18.28 12.35
C ASN A 223 -5.26 -17.35 11.21
N TRP A 224 -4.81 -17.94 10.10
CA TRP A 224 -4.09 -17.36 8.97
C TRP A 224 -4.74 -17.64 7.61
N GLY A 225 -5.71 -18.57 7.52
CA GLY A 225 -6.41 -18.87 6.26
C GLY A 225 -7.51 -17.86 5.95
N VAL A 226 -7.25 -16.94 5.01
CA VAL A 226 -8.23 -15.98 4.48
C VAL A 226 -8.30 -16.12 2.95
N GLU A 227 -9.50 -16.33 2.43
CA GLU A 227 -9.81 -16.28 1.00
C GLU A 227 -10.26 -14.84 0.64
N GLN A 228 -9.76 -14.29 -0.48
CA GLN A 228 -10.27 -13.06 -1.10
C GLN A 228 -10.92 -13.38 -2.45
N ASN A 229 -12.19 -13.04 -2.61
CA ASN A 229 -12.97 -13.37 -3.80
C ASN A 229 -13.98 -12.26 -4.13
N MET A 230 -14.76 -12.42 -5.20
CA MET A 230 -15.86 -11.52 -5.54
C MET A 230 -17.15 -12.33 -5.64
N VAL A 231 -18.27 -11.74 -5.21
CA VAL A 231 -19.60 -12.30 -5.50
C VAL A 231 -19.83 -12.17 -7.01
N ASP A 232 -20.06 -13.29 -7.69
CA ASP A 232 -20.45 -13.30 -9.11
C ASP A 232 -21.96 -13.14 -9.25
N SER A 233 -22.71 -14.02 -8.59
CA SER A 233 -24.17 -14.08 -8.66
C SER A 233 -24.76 -14.58 -7.33
N ILE A 234 -26.01 -14.21 -7.07
CA ILE A 234 -26.70 -14.47 -5.80
C ILE A 234 -27.97 -15.28 -6.09
N ASN A 235 -28.15 -16.40 -5.38
CA ASN A 235 -29.42 -17.13 -5.37
C ASN A 235 -30.06 -17.04 -3.98
N THR A 236 -31.15 -16.27 -3.90
CA THR A 236 -31.91 -16.03 -2.66
C THR A 236 -32.84 -17.19 -2.30
N SER A 237 -33.15 -18.10 -3.23
CA SER A 237 -34.06 -19.22 -2.99
C SER A 237 -33.44 -20.36 -2.18
N ASN A 238 -32.11 -20.50 -2.23
CA ASN A 238 -31.31 -21.50 -1.51
C ASN A 238 -30.24 -20.86 -0.60
N ASN A 239 -30.16 -19.52 -0.55
CA ASN A 239 -29.11 -18.74 0.10
C ASN A 239 -27.67 -19.16 -0.30
N THR A 240 -27.39 -19.30 -1.60
CA THR A 240 -26.01 -19.49 -2.09
C THR A 240 -25.48 -18.27 -2.82
N LEU A 241 -24.18 -17.99 -2.62
CA LEU A 241 -23.40 -17.06 -3.43
C LEU A 241 -22.54 -17.86 -4.41
N THR A 242 -22.57 -17.49 -5.69
CA THR A 242 -21.55 -17.88 -6.66
C THR A 242 -20.37 -16.93 -6.53
N LEU A 243 -19.16 -17.46 -6.67
CA LEU A 243 -17.89 -16.74 -6.59
C LEU A 243 -17.25 -16.61 -7.96
N LYS A 244 -16.66 -15.45 -8.24
CA LYS A 244 -16.01 -15.12 -9.53
C LYS A 244 -14.75 -15.95 -9.78
N LYS A 245 -14.11 -16.46 -8.72
CA LYS A 245 -12.98 -17.41 -8.77
C LYS A 245 -13.31 -18.64 -7.89
N PRO A 246 -12.85 -19.85 -8.25
CA PRO A 246 -12.88 -20.99 -7.33
C PRO A 246 -12.07 -20.72 -6.05
N LEU A 247 -12.52 -21.25 -4.92
CA LEU A 247 -11.87 -21.11 -3.63
C LEU A 247 -10.42 -21.61 -3.67
N THR A 248 -9.48 -20.78 -3.24
CA THR A 248 -8.05 -21.15 -3.13
C THR A 248 -7.77 -22.04 -1.93
N LEU A 249 -8.66 -22.03 -0.93
CA LEU A 249 -8.61 -22.82 0.30
C LEU A 249 -10.00 -23.42 0.59
N SER A 250 -10.07 -24.62 1.18
CA SER A 250 -11.30 -25.08 1.83
C SER A 250 -11.65 -24.15 3.01
N VAL A 251 -12.92 -24.09 3.41
CA VAL A 251 -13.41 -23.25 4.52
C VAL A 251 -14.51 -23.97 5.33
N PRO A 252 -14.38 -24.09 6.68
CA PRO A 252 -15.36 -24.77 7.53
C PRO A 252 -16.76 -24.13 7.53
N ASN A 253 -17.75 -24.91 7.96
CA ASN A 253 -19.05 -24.38 8.36
C ASN A 253 -18.89 -23.34 9.49
N ASN A 254 -19.76 -22.33 9.55
CA ASN A 254 -19.64 -21.16 10.43
C ASN A 254 -18.37 -20.29 10.22
N SER A 255 -17.67 -20.42 9.09
CA SER A 255 -16.74 -19.37 8.63
C SER A 255 -17.49 -18.06 8.41
N VAL A 256 -16.87 -16.92 8.70
CA VAL A 256 -17.46 -15.60 8.44
C VAL A 256 -17.20 -15.21 6.98
N VAL A 257 -18.24 -14.72 6.32
CA VAL A 257 -18.14 -14.04 5.02
C VAL A 257 -18.41 -12.55 5.25
N SER A 258 -17.56 -11.68 4.71
CA SER A 258 -17.60 -10.24 5.00
C SER A 258 -17.31 -9.40 3.75
N HIS A 259 -17.98 -8.26 3.61
CA HIS A 259 -17.63 -7.21 2.64
C HIS A 259 -16.41 -6.46 3.19
N ALA A 260 -15.22 -6.94 2.82
CA ALA A 260 -13.94 -6.25 2.99
C ALA A 260 -12.95 -6.81 1.96
N TYR A 261 -12.04 -5.96 1.49
CA TYR A 261 -11.16 -6.24 0.35
C TYR A 261 -9.98 -5.27 0.37
N SER A 262 -8.90 -5.64 -0.30
CA SER A 262 -7.82 -4.72 -0.68
C SER A 262 -8.33 -3.75 -1.76
N ALA A 263 -7.91 -2.48 -1.82
CA ALA A 263 -8.25 -1.63 -2.97
C ALA A 263 -7.57 -2.16 -4.24
N ILE A 264 -6.32 -2.60 -4.11
CA ILE A 264 -5.54 -3.27 -5.14
C ILE A 264 -5.01 -4.59 -4.58
N PHE A 265 -5.27 -5.69 -5.28
CA PHE A 265 -4.87 -7.04 -4.92
C PHE A 265 -4.09 -7.72 -6.05
N ALA A 266 -3.17 -8.60 -5.70
CA ALA A 266 -2.57 -9.53 -6.65
C ALA A 266 -2.12 -10.81 -5.93
N LEU A 267 -2.41 -11.97 -6.51
CA LEU A 267 -2.13 -13.29 -5.94
C LEU A 267 -1.42 -14.19 -6.95
N GLY A 268 -0.11 -14.36 -6.78
CA GLY A 268 0.61 -15.49 -7.37
C GLY A 268 0.26 -16.80 -6.67
N THR A 269 0.55 -17.94 -7.30
CA THR A 269 0.11 -19.24 -6.76
C THR A 269 1.10 -19.86 -5.77
N ASN A 270 2.40 -19.55 -5.88
CA ASN A 270 3.46 -19.96 -4.94
C ASN A 270 4.79 -19.24 -5.30
N PHE A 271 5.87 -19.52 -4.56
CA PHE A 271 7.21 -18.95 -4.77
C PHE A 271 7.81 -19.16 -6.16
N ASN A 272 7.49 -20.27 -6.84
CA ASN A 272 7.97 -20.56 -8.20
C ASN A 272 7.09 -19.88 -9.26
N ASN A 273 5.78 -19.81 -8.99
CA ASN A 273 4.74 -19.30 -9.89
C ASN A 273 4.21 -17.93 -9.40
N ARG A 274 5.11 -16.96 -9.26
CA ARG A 274 4.78 -15.59 -8.86
C ARG A 274 4.26 -14.73 -10.02
N LEU A 275 3.39 -13.76 -9.71
CA LEU A 275 3.07 -12.64 -10.61
C LEU A 275 4.26 -11.66 -10.65
N GLN A 276 4.54 -11.04 -11.80
CA GLN A 276 5.83 -10.38 -12.04
C GLN A 276 5.70 -9.03 -12.76
N ASN A 277 6.65 -8.13 -12.55
CA ASN A 277 6.78 -6.85 -13.29
C ASN A 277 5.51 -5.99 -13.21
N MET A 278 5.02 -5.75 -11.99
CA MET A 278 3.76 -5.03 -11.72
C MET A 278 4.02 -3.73 -10.97
N GLY A 279 3.08 -2.79 -11.01
CA GLY A 279 3.24 -1.56 -10.22
C GLY A 279 1.98 -0.79 -9.89
N VAL A 280 2.11 0.09 -8.91
CA VAL A 280 1.10 1.08 -8.52
C VAL A 280 1.82 2.40 -8.28
N ARG A 281 1.39 3.48 -8.94
CA ARG A 281 2.04 4.79 -8.79
C ARG A 281 1.14 5.99 -8.95
N ASP A 282 1.60 7.12 -8.42
CA ASP A 282 0.99 8.45 -8.60
C ASP A 282 -0.51 8.49 -8.22
N LEU A 283 -0.89 7.90 -7.08
CA LEU A 283 -2.30 7.88 -6.65
C LEU A 283 -2.50 7.85 -5.13
N THR A 284 -3.69 8.31 -4.71
CA THR A 284 -4.21 8.18 -3.35
C THR A 284 -5.10 6.94 -3.25
N ILE A 285 -5.05 6.24 -2.12
CA ILE A 285 -6.05 5.25 -1.71
C ILE A 285 -6.65 5.72 -0.37
N GLU A 286 -7.97 5.89 -0.32
CA GLU A 286 -8.72 6.38 0.84
C GLU A 286 -9.66 5.30 1.39
N GLY A 287 -9.47 4.93 2.65
CA GLY A 287 -10.38 4.05 3.37
C GLY A 287 -11.52 4.79 4.07
N TRP A 288 -12.18 4.10 4.99
CA TRP A 288 -13.28 4.66 5.76
C TRP A 288 -12.77 5.66 6.79
N ASN A 289 -12.82 6.96 6.46
CA ASN A 289 -12.52 8.07 7.37
C ASN A 289 -13.55 8.15 8.52
N THR A 290 -13.42 7.24 9.46
CA THR A 290 -14.26 7.08 10.65
C THR A 290 -13.36 6.79 11.84
N ASN A 291 -13.78 7.16 13.06
CA ASN A 291 -13.00 6.85 14.26
C ASN A 291 -13.18 5.42 14.79
N GLN A 292 -13.86 4.54 14.05
CA GLN A 292 -14.18 3.17 14.45
C GLN A 292 -13.14 2.17 13.89
N LYS A 293 -13.26 0.89 14.24
CA LYS A 293 -12.50 -0.22 13.62
C LYS A 293 -13.47 -1.13 12.89
N PRO A 294 -13.16 -1.70 11.71
CA PRO A 294 -14.01 -2.74 11.15
C PRO A 294 -14.06 -3.95 12.09
N ALA A 295 -15.20 -4.64 12.18
CA ALA A 295 -15.27 -5.91 12.93
C ALA A 295 -14.42 -7.02 12.31
N PHE A 296 -14.13 -6.92 11.02
CA PHE A 296 -13.15 -7.77 10.35
C PHE A 296 -11.89 -6.97 10.01
N TYR A 297 -10.75 -7.43 10.53
CA TYR A 297 -9.43 -6.87 10.29
C TYR A 297 -8.42 -8.01 10.13
N GLU A 298 -7.72 -8.07 8.99
CA GLU A 298 -6.56 -8.95 8.76
C GLU A 298 -5.61 -8.31 7.76
N PHE A 299 -4.31 -8.63 7.85
CA PHE A 299 -3.26 -8.13 6.95
C PHE A 299 -3.44 -8.50 5.45
N TYR A 300 -4.38 -9.41 5.16
CA TYR A 300 -4.81 -9.75 3.81
C TYR A 300 -5.71 -8.67 3.16
N ILE A 301 -6.34 -7.77 3.92
CA ILE A 301 -7.17 -6.66 3.40
C ILE A 301 -6.43 -5.30 3.49
N GLY A 302 -5.10 -5.30 3.39
CA GLY A 302 -4.32 -4.07 3.26
C GLY A 302 -4.64 -3.32 1.96
N ALA A 303 -4.49 -1.99 1.93
CA ALA A 303 -5.00 -1.17 0.82
C ALA A 303 -4.38 -1.55 -0.53
N ILE A 304 -3.06 -1.78 -0.53
CA ILE A 304 -2.39 -2.62 -1.52
C ILE A 304 -1.98 -3.91 -0.80
N ASN A 305 -2.46 -5.06 -1.25
CA ASN A 305 -2.01 -6.36 -0.76
C ASN A 305 -1.52 -7.22 -1.93
N PHE A 306 -0.23 -7.53 -1.96
CA PHE A 306 0.36 -8.41 -2.96
C PHE A 306 0.92 -9.67 -2.29
N VAL A 307 0.56 -10.83 -2.84
CA VAL A 307 0.90 -12.14 -2.32
C VAL A 307 1.58 -12.94 -3.42
N TYR A 308 2.75 -13.53 -3.15
CA TYR A 308 3.57 -14.24 -4.15
C TYR A 308 3.81 -13.41 -5.43
N CYS A 309 4.26 -12.16 -5.26
CA CYS A 309 4.58 -11.24 -6.37
C CYS A 309 6.07 -10.91 -6.41
N ARG A 310 6.60 -10.49 -7.56
CA ARG A 310 8.01 -10.08 -7.70
C ARG A 310 8.25 -9.00 -8.73
N PHE A 311 9.39 -8.31 -8.65
CA PHE A 311 9.68 -7.13 -9.46
C PHE A 311 8.53 -6.11 -9.39
N VAL A 312 8.00 -5.92 -8.19
CA VAL A 312 6.92 -4.96 -7.91
C VAL A 312 7.53 -3.58 -7.67
N THR A 313 6.95 -2.55 -8.27
CA THR A 313 7.25 -1.14 -7.96
C THR A 313 6.01 -0.43 -7.43
N ILE A 314 6.03 -0.03 -6.16
CA ILE A 314 5.02 0.87 -5.57
C ILE A 314 5.72 2.22 -5.33
N ASP A 315 5.32 3.27 -6.03
CA ASP A 315 6.03 4.56 -6.00
C ASP A 315 5.08 5.76 -5.96
N ASN A 316 5.39 6.75 -5.12
CA ASN A 316 4.59 7.99 -5.02
C ASN A 316 3.09 7.73 -4.77
N ILE A 317 2.76 6.83 -3.83
CA ILE A 317 1.38 6.60 -3.38
C ILE A 317 1.09 7.23 -2.02
N THR A 318 -0.18 7.52 -1.76
CA THR A 318 -0.68 7.90 -0.43
C THR A 318 -1.82 6.99 -0.01
N VAL A 319 -1.62 6.14 1.00
CA VAL A 319 -2.72 5.37 1.62
C VAL A 319 -3.13 6.05 2.92
N ARG A 320 -4.41 6.44 3.02
CA ARG A 320 -4.95 7.09 4.22
C ARG A 320 -6.27 6.49 4.71
N TYR A 321 -6.43 6.45 6.03
CA TYR A 321 -7.63 5.95 6.71
C TYR A 321 -8.04 4.52 6.32
N TRP A 322 -7.11 3.70 5.80
CA TRP A 322 -7.45 2.35 5.39
C TRP A 322 -7.94 1.53 6.56
N HIS A 323 -8.95 0.69 6.34
CA HIS A 323 -9.58 -0.08 7.41
C HIS A 323 -8.70 -1.29 7.85
N SER A 324 -7.56 -1.51 7.20
CA SER A 324 -6.48 -2.39 7.65
C SER A 324 -5.09 -1.76 7.39
N ASP A 325 -4.08 -2.57 7.05
CA ASP A 325 -2.71 -2.12 6.72
C ASP A 325 -2.66 -1.21 5.49
N GLY A 326 -1.65 -0.35 5.39
CA GLY A 326 -1.45 0.51 4.23
C GLY A 326 -0.97 -0.25 3.00
N VAL A 327 0.24 -0.82 3.07
CA VAL A 327 0.85 -1.64 2.00
C VAL A 327 1.35 -2.95 2.59
N SER A 328 0.83 -4.09 2.10
CA SER A 328 1.13 -5.46 2.55
C SER A 328 1.79 -6.25 1.42
N LEU A 329 2.99 -6.80 1.65
CA LEU A 329 3.75 -7.56 0.66
C LEU A 329 4.11 -8.94 1.24
N GLN A 330 3.32 -9.97 0.95
CA GLN A 330 3.42 -11.33 1.49
C GLN A 330 4.14 -12.28 0.51
N SER A 331 5.15 -13.03 0.95
CA SER A 331 5.95 -13.96 0.13
C SER A 331 6.55 -13.34 -1.16
N CYS A 332 6.74 -12.03 -1.18
CA CYS A 332 7.17 -11.27 -2.36
C CYS A 332 8.70 -11.22 -2.48
N ASP A 333 9.24 -11.00 -3.69
CA ASP A 333 10.68 -10.72 -3.82
C ASP A 333 11.11 -9.68 -4.86
N GLN A 334 12.35 -9.19 -4.69
CA GLN A 334 13.05 -8.29 -5.62
C GLN A 334 12.21 -7.07 -6.00
N SER A 335 11.70 -6.36 -4.99
CA SER A 335 10.64 -5.36 -5.14
C SER A 335 10.98 -4.05 -4.41
N THR A 336 10.33 -2.95 -4.77
CA THR A 336 10.60 -1.61 -4.18
C THR A 336 9.30 -0.90 -3.80
N VAL A 337 9.32 -0.27 -2.63
CA VAL A 337 8.28 0.66 -2.17
C VAL A 337 8.94 2.01 -1.90
N SER A 338 8.65 3.03 -2.70
CA SER A 338 9.37 4.30 -2.68
C SER A 338 8.50 5.55 -2.60
N ASN A 339 9.05 6.61 -1.99
CA ASN A 339 8.46 7.97 -1.98
C ASN A 339 7.00 8.03 -1.48
N SER A 340 6.58 7.10 -0.62
CA SER A 340 5.17 6.80 -0.36
C SER A 340 4.74 7.06 1.08
N LEU A 341 3.49 7.49 1.28
CA LEU A 341 2.90 7.82 2.58
C LEU A 341 1.83 6.80 2.98
N ALA A 342 1.91 6.28 4.21
CA ALA A 342 0.87 5.48 4.84
C ALA A 342 0.48 6.13 6.18
N THR A 343 -0.75 6.65 6.27
CA THR A 343 -1.15 7.53 7.38
C THR A 343 -2.54 7.26 7.94
N ALA A 344 -2.69 7.35 9.27
CA ALA A 344 -3.94 7.15 10.00
C ALA A 344 -4.69 5.83 9.69
N ASN A 345 -3.98 4.82 9.18
CA ASN A 345 -4.54 3.52 8.85
C ASN A 345 -4.89 2.72 10.11
N ARG A 346 -5.88 1.83 10.00
CA ARG A 346 -6.40 1.02 11.11
C ARG A 346 -5.59 -0.24 11.35
N GLY A 347 -4.60 -0.52 10.48
CA GLY A 347 -3.50 -1.45 10.67
C GLY A 347 -2.15 -0.75 10.83
N HIS A 348 -1.10 -1.38 10.31
CA HIS A 348 0.26 -0.85 10.20
C HIS A 348 0.39 0.06 8.96
N GLY A 349 1.39 0.94 8.92
CA GLY A 349 1.66 1.76 7.74
C GLY A 349 2.13 0.92 6.56
N PHE A 350 3.26 0.22 6.73
CA PHE A 350 3.84 -0.70 5.76
C PHE A 350 4.08 -2.07 6.43
N HIS A 351 3.91 -3.16 5.68
CA HIS A 351 3.98 -4.53 6.18
C HIS A 351 4.71 -5.43 5.17
N PRO A 352 6.05 -5.52 5.27
CA PRO A 352 6.78 -6.68 4.74
C PRO A 352 6.31 -7.97 5.41
N GLY A 353 5.47 -8.68 4.68
CA GLY A 353 4.77 -9.88 5.12
C GLY A 353 5.62 -11.15 5.17
N THR A 354 4.97 -12.27 5.47
CA THR A 354 5.64 -13.54 5.73
C THR A 354 6.53 -13.97 4.55
N ALA A 355 7.76 -14.39 4.81
CA ALA A 355 8.74 -14.94 3.88
C ALA A 355 9.11 -14.05 2.66
N SER A 356 8.82 -12.75 2.75
CA SER A 356 9.26 -11.74 1.78
C SER A 356 10.77 -11.50 1.83
N ARG A 357 11.39 -11.17 0.69
CA ARG A 357 12.85 -11.02 0.60
C ARG A 357 13.30 -10.05 -0.48
N ASP A 358 14.49 -9.48 -0.33
CA ASP A 358 15.08 -8.56 -1.32
C ASP A 358 14.11 -7.40 -1.66
N ILE A 359 13.54 -6.77 -0.63
CA ILE A 359 12.60 -5.65 -0.76
C ILE A 359 13.24 -4.39 -0.20
N GLU A 360 13.17 -3.29 -0.94
CA GLU A 360 13.73 -1.99 -0.54
C GLU A 360 12.61 -0.98 -0.27
N PHE A 361 12.46 -0.55 1.00
CA PHE A 361 11.56 0.51 1.41
C PHE A 361 12.33 1.83 1.53
N PHE A 362 12.14 2.73 0.57
CA PHE A 362 13.01 3.90 0.36
C PHE A 362 12.23 5.22 0.38
N LYS A 363 12.57 6.13 1.30
CA LYS A 363 11.85 7.41 1.49
C LYS A 363 10.34 7.21 1.73
N ILE A 364 9.97 6.16 2.45
CA ILE A 364 8.59 5.93 2.88
C ILE A 364 8.28 6.69 4.18
N GLN A 365 7.01 6.98 4.40
CA GLN A 365 6.52 7.72 5.56
C GLN A 365 5.36 6.98 6.23
N GLY A 366 5.60 6.36 7.39
CA GLY A 366 4.57 5.75 8.22
C GLY A 366 4.18 6.69 9.36
N ILE A 367 3.04 7.39 9.25
CA ILE A 367 2.69 8.49 10.18
C ILE A 367 1.33 8.27 10.84
N GLY A 368 1.27 8.27 12.17
CA GLY A 368 0.02 8.25 12.91
C GLY A 368 -0.85 7.01 12.69
N ASN A 369 -0.28 5.88 12.26
CA ASN A 369 -1.01 4.63 12.07
C ASN A 369 -1.48 4.08 13.42
N LEU A 370 -2.67 3.47 13.44
CA LEU A 370 -3.45 3.26 14.65
C LEU A 370 -3.47 1.78 15.07
N GLY A 371 -3.53 0.88 14.10
CA GLY A 371 -3.39 -0.57 14.26
C GLY A 371 -4.16 -1.23 15.40
N TYR A 372 -3.57 -2.29 15.96
CA TYR A 372 -4.33 -3.41 16.49
C TYR A 372 -3.93 -3.87 17.91
N ALA A 373 -4.49 -3.20 18.91
CA ALA A 373 -4.26 -3.53 20.32
C ALA A 373 -4.56 -4.99 20.73
N ALA A 374 -5.52 -5.68 20.07
CA ALA A 374 -6.06 -6.95 20.56
C ALA A 374 -5.22 -8.21 20.24
N ARG A 375 -4.21 -8.14 19.36
CA ARG A 375 -3.15 -9.15 19.18
C ARG A 375 -1.82 -8.65 19.79
N GLY A 376 -1.83 -7.51 20.47
CA GLY A 376 -0.62 -6.85 20.98
C GLY A 376 0.18 -6.07 19.94
N THR A 377 -0.36 -5.82 18.74
CA THR A 377 0.29 -5.13 17.61
C THR A 377 -0.39 -3.79 17.32
N ALA A 378 -0.22 -2.82 18.21
CA ALA A 378 -0.68 -1.45 17.96
C ALA A 378 0.04 -0.88 16.72
N GLY A 379 -0.59 0.02 15.96
CA GLY A 379 -0.19 0.28 14.57
C GLY A 379 1.20 0.87 14.45
N ASP A 380 2.14 0.11 13.90
CA ASP A 380 3.51 0.56 13.66
C ASP A 380 3.61 1.40 12.38
N GLY A 381 4.68 2.20 12.27
CA GLY A 381 5.01 2.87 11.02
C GLY A 381 5.38 1.87 9.91
N LEU A 382 6.18 0.87 10.24
CA LEU A 382 6.39 -0.35 9.46
C LEU A 382 6.49 -1.56 10.41
N TYR A 383 5.86 -2.69 10.07
CA TYR A 383 5.87 -3.93 10.85
C TYR A 383 6.56 -5.06 10.09
N TYR A 384 7.61 -5.65 10.68
CA TYR A 384 8.24 -6.87 10.17
C TYR A 384 7.40 -8.09 10.56
N CYS A 385 7.03 -8.88 9.54
CA CYS A 385 6.41 -10.19 9.74
C CYS A 385 7.47 -11.31 9.70
N TRP A 386 7.02 -12.56 9.73
CA TRP A 386 7.88 -13.74 9.86
C TRP A 386 8.77 -14.02 8.64
N ALA A 387 10.04 -14.36 8.85
CA ALA A 387 10.99 -14.86 7.84
C ALA A 387 11.39 -13.85 6.75
N ASN A 388 11.46 -12.56 7.10
CA ASN A 388 11.87 -11.49 6.18
C ASN A 388 13.39 -11.45 5.95
N GLN A 389 13.85 -11.56 4.69
CA GLN A 389 15.30 -11.60 4.40
C GLN A 389 15.79 -10.50 3.45
N ARG A 390 16.80 -9.71 3.85
CA ARG A 390 17.30 -8.56 3.07
C ARG A 390 16.19 -7.57 2.69
N VAL A 391 15.23 -7.39 3.59
CA VAL A 391 14.16 -6.40 3.51
C VAL A 391 14.63 -5.14 4.23
N ASN A 392 14.97 -4.11 3.46
CA ASN A 392 15.66 -2.93 3.95
C ASN A 392 14.73 -1.73 4.08
N ILE A 393 15.08 -0.81 4.98
CA ILE A 393 14.44 0.48 5.20
C ILE A 393 15.51 1.56 5.12
N ARG A 394 15.37 2.52 4.20
CA ARG A 394 16.33 3.61 4.00
C ARG A 394 15.65 4.97 3.85
N GLN A 395 16.29 6.00 4.38
CA GLN A 395 15.88 7.42 4.23
C GLN A 395 14.41 7.70 4.58
N SER A 396 13.83 6.91 5.49
CA SER A 396 12.39 6.83 5.75
C SER A 396 12.01 7.47 7.10
N VAL A 397 10.72 7.74 7.31
CA VAL A 397 10.24 8.47 8.50
C VAL A 397 9.05 7.76 9.13
N PHE A 398 9.15 7.44 10.42
CA PHE A 398 8.11 6.75 11.18
C PHE A 398 7.73 7.56 12.43
N ARG A 399 6.56 8.20 12.39
CA ARG A 399 6.18 9.25 13.35
C ARG A 399 4.82 9.04 14.02
N ASN A 400 4.76 9.27 15.32
CA ASN A 400 3.53 9.35 16.11
C ASN A 400 2.58 8.14 15.96
N ASN A 401 3.11 6.98 15.57
CA ASN A 401 2.32 5.77 15.38
C ASN A 401 1.93 5.17 16.74
N ALA A 402 0.78 4.48 16.80
CA ALA A 402 0.24 3.88 18.01
C ALA A 402 0.99 2.62 18.48
N GLY A 403 1.81 2.04 17.60
CA GLY A 403 2.83 1.04 17.90
C GLY A 403 4.22 1.67 18.03
N SER A 404 5.20 0.98 17.47
CA SER A 404 6.59 1.41 17.34
C SER A 404 6.81 2.17 16.01
N GLY A 405 7.96 2.82 15.84
CA GLY A 405 8.34 3.37 14.54
C GLY A 405 8.54 2.25 13.51
N VAL A 406 9.42 1.31 13.86
CA VAL A 406 9.52 -0.02 13.23
C VAL A 406 9.24 -1.10 14.27
N GLY A 407 8.34 -2.03 13.96
CA GLY A 407 7.82 -3.04 14.91
C GLY A 407 8.20 -4.49 14.60
N ASP A 408 8.29 -5.29 15.66
CA ASP A 408 8.37 -6.77 15.70
C ASP A 408 9.49 -7.42 14.86
N LEU A 409 10.62 -6.72 14.61
CA LEU A 409 11.75 -7.27 13.85
C LEU A 409 12.32 -8.52 14.54
N GLY A 410 12.47 -9.60 13.77
CA GLY A 410 12.85 -10.93 14.26
C GLY A 410 11.71 -11.70 14.92
N GLY A 411 10.50 -11.14 14.96
CA GLY A 411 9.44 -11.59 15.85
C GLY A 411 8.80 -12.92 15.46
N GLY A 412 8.71 -13.28 14.18
CA GLY A 412 7.97 -14.49 13.78
C GLY A 412 8.56 -15.82 14.29
N ASP A 413 9.83 -15.84 14.69
CA ASP A 413 10.65 -17.03 14.90
C ASP A 413 10.49 -17.69 16.29
N THR A 414 9.32 -18.27 16.57
CA THR A 414 9.06 -18.95 17.87
C THR A 414 9.64 -20.35 18.00
N ASP A 415 10.13 -20.95 16.92
CA ASP A 415 10.72 -22.30 16.89
C ASP A 415 12.17 -22.34 16.38
N ASN A 416 12.78 -21.17 16.18
CA ASN A 416 14.15 -20.99 15.68
C ASN A 416 14.37 -21.51 14.23
N SER A 417 13.30 -21.80 13.47
CA SER A 417 13.37 -22.38 12.13
C SER A 417 13.38 -21.37 10.98
N SER A 418 12.83 -20.16 11.19
CA SER A 418 12.45 -19.24 10.11
C SER A 418 12.57 -17.80 10.62
N ARG A 419 13.67 -17.14 10.26
CA ARG A 419 14.15 -15.90 10.90
C ARG A 419 14.07 -14.71 9.98
N ASP A 420 13.91 -13.53 10.57
CA ASP A 420 14.16 -12.28 9.86
C ASP A 420 15.68 -12.05 9.87
N THR A 421 16.35 -12.20 8.71
CA THR A 421 17.81 -12.08 8.64
C THR A 421 18.34 -11.13 7.57
N ASP A 422 19.54 -10.61 7.82
CA ASP A 422 20.33 -9.80 6.87
C ASP A 422 19.60 -8.51 6.42
N ASN A 423 18.64 -8.03 7.22
CA ASN A 423 17.84 -6.82 6.98
C ASN A 423 18.60 -5.57 7.44
N ILE A 424 18.44 -4.44 6.74
CA ILE A 424 19.10 -3.16 7.06
C ILE A 424 18.06 -2.06 7.32
N ILE A 425 18.10 -1.45 8.50
CA ILE A 425 17.37 -0.22 8.84
C ILE A 425 18.40 0.91 8.96
N GLU A 426 18.43 1.83 8.00
CA GLU A 426 19.41 2.92 8.01
C GLU A 426 18.93 4.30 7.54
N ASP A 427 19.67 5.33 7.94
CA ASP A 427 19.49 6.73 7.55
C ASP A 427 18.05 7.26 7.73
N SER A 428 17.30 6.67 8.67
CA SER A 428 15.86 6.88 8.85
C SER A 428 15.53 7.53 10.20
N ILE A 429 14.31 8.06 10.34
CA ILE A 429 13.85 8.78 11.54
C ILE A 429 12.71 8.01 12.21
N MET A 430 12.82 7.76 13.52
CA MET A 430 11.76 7.15 14.33
C MET A 430 11.44 8.05 15.52
N GLU A 431 10.29 8.74 15.48
CA GLU A 431 10.01 9.86 16.40
C GLU A 431 8.58 9.86 16.97
N GLY A 432 8.45 10.10 18.28
CA GLY A 432 7.15 10.33 18.93
C GLY A 432 6.20 9.13 18.99
N ASN A 433 6.66 7.94 18.58
CA ASN A 433 5.83 6.74 18.55
C ASN A 433 5.44 6.28 19.97
N PHE A 434 4.30 5.61 20.08
CA PHE A 434 3.70 5.22 21.36
C PHE A 434 4.52 4.15 22.10
N ARG A 435 5.23 3.30 21.36
CA ARG A 435 6.20 2.29 21.84
C ARG A 435 7.62 2.70 21.46
N ALA A 436 8.51 1.75 21.09
CA ALA A 436 9.88 2.06 20.73
C ALA A 436 10.00 2.86 19.43
N GLY A 437 11.19 3.43 19.20
CA GLY A 437 11.57 3.83 17.84
C GLY A 437 11.72 2.59 16.95
N ILE A 438 12.47 1.59 17.44
CA ILE A 438 12.61 0.26 16.82
C ILE A 438 12.40 -0.82 17.89
N GLU A 439 11.43 -1.71 17.68
CA GLU A 439 11.15 -2.89 18.52
C GLU A 439 11.65 -4.17 17.82
N VAL A 440 12.64 -4.81 18.41
CA VAL A 440 13.17 -6.12 18.01
C VAL A 440 12.69 -7.16 19.01
N ASN A 441 12.11 -8.27 18.52
CA ASN A 441 11.47 -9.30 19.35
C ASN A 441 12.06 -10.73 19.17
N GLY A 442 13.06 -10.90 18.29
CA GLY A 442 13.72 -12.19 18.02
C GLY A 442 14.78 -12.12 16.91
N GLY A 443 14.74 -13.06 15.97
CA GLY A 443 15.68 -13.19 14.84
C GLY A 443 16.66 -14.37 14.98
N GLY A 444 16.59 -15.08 16.10
CA GLY A 444 17.38 -16.28 16.37
C GLY A 444 18.88 -15.99 16.51
N ASN A 445 19.69 -17.05 16.45
CA ASN A 445 21.15 -16.92 16.60
C ASN A 445 21.89 -16.52 15.30
N THR A 446 21.19 -16.13 14.23
CA THR A 446 21.79 -15.73 12.94
C THR A 446 21.10 -14.50 12.34
N ALA A 447 20.61 -13.57 13.17
CA ALA A 447 19.83 -12.44 12.69
C ALA A 447 20.62 -11.58 11.69
N ASN A 448 21.88 -11.26 11.97
CA ASN A 448 22.75 -10.41 11.13
C ASN A 448 22.14 -9.04 10.76
N ASN A 449 21.05 -8.63 11.43
CA ASN A 449 20.28 -7.44 11.09
C ASN A 449 21.03 -6.18 11.53
N ILE A 450 21.01 -5.15 10.70
CA ILE A 450 21.80 -3.93 10.86
C ILE A 450 20.87 -2.74 11.09
N ILE A 451 21.06 -2.02 12.20
CA ILE A 451 20.35 -0.80 12.55
C ILE A 451 21.40 0.32 12.65
N ARG A 452 21.51 1.20 11.65
CA ARG A 452 22.60 2.19 11.63
C ARG A 452 22.28 3.58 11.09
N ARG A 453 22.95 4.61 11.63
CA ARG A 453 22.79 6.03 11.24
C ARG A 453 21.34 6.57 11.32
N ASN A 454 20.47 5.93 12.10
CA ASN A 454 19.10 6.40 12.31
C ASN A 454 19.06 7.52 13.35
N VAL A 455 18.01 8.34 13.32
CA VAL A 455 17.71 9.36 14.33
C VAL A 455 16.43 8.98 15.07
N ILE A 456 16.57 8.62 16.34
CA ILE A 456 15.51 7.98 17.13
C ILE A 456 15.23 8.84 18.35
N ARG A 457 14.05 9.48 18.40
CA ARG A 457 13.74 10.47 19.45
C ARG A 457 12.34 10.46 20.03
N ASN A 458 12.25 10.77 21.32
CA ASN A 458 10.99 11.08 22.01
C ASN A 458 9.89 10.01 21.89
N ASN A 459 10.27 8.75 21.65
CA ASN A 459 9.32 7.63 21.57
C ASN A 459 8.84 7.21 22.98
N ASN A 460 8.13 6.10 23.06
CA ASN A 460 7.42 5.62 24.26
C ASN A 460 6.39 6.65 24.79
N THR A 461 5.72 7.37 23.89
CA THR A 461 4.72 8.38 24.29
C THR A 461 3.52 7.76 25.03
N GLY A 462 3.32 6.44 24.92
CA GLY A 462 2.37 5.66 25.71
C GLY A 462 2.76 5.40 27.18
N ASN A 463 3.93 5.87 27.62
CA ASN A 463 4.45 5.72 28.99
C ASN A 463 4.49 4.26 29.48
N GLN A 464 5.07 3.38 28.66
CA GLN A 464 5.26 1.96 28.96
C GLN A 464 6.75 1.66 29.13
N ASP A 465 7.16 0.39 29.10
CA ASP A 465 8.56 -0.02 29.26
C ASP A 465 9.26 -0.17 27.88
N TYR A 466 9.46 0.95 27.17
CA TYR A 466 10.16 0.97 25.88
C TYR A 466 11.38 1.90 25.84
N ALA A 467 12.38 1.45 25.07
CA ALA A 467 13.58 2.19 24.72
C ALA A 467 13.44 2.87 23.34
N GLY A 468 14.42 3.70 22.95
CA GLY A 468 14.57 4.14 21.56
C GLY A 468 14.78 2.96 20.61
N ILE A 469 15.78 2.11 20.91
CA ILE A 469 15.97 0.78 20.31
C ILE A 469 15.83 -0.28 21.41
N ASN A 470 14.82 -1.15 21.31
CA ASN A 470 14.51 -2.17 22.32
C ASN A 470 14.80 -3.56 21.73
N LEU A 471 15.85 -4.22 22.23
CA LEU A 471 16.23 -5.60 21.91
C LEU A 471 15.58 -6.54 22.94
N LEU A 472 14.43 -7.11 22.61
CA LEU A 472 13.62 -7.95 23.51
C LEU A 472 13.66 -9.42 23.07
N SER A 473 14.08 -10.37 23.91
CA SER A 473 14.03 -11.81 23.57
C SER A 473 12.62 -12.44 23.59
N LYS A 474 11.59 -11.63 23.35
CA LYS A 474 10.17 -11.89 23.63
C LYS A 474 9.61 -13.10 22.88
N ARG A 475 10.12 -13.40 21.70
CA ARG A 475 9.62 -14.48 20.82
C ARG A 475 10.71 -15.49 20.43
N GLY A 476 11.99 -15.09 20.49
CA GLY A 476 13.15 -15.95 20.31
C GLY A 476 14.45 -15.24 20.72
N PRO A 477 15.63 -15.86 20.52
CA PRO A 477 16.92 -15.20 20.76
C PRO A 477 17.07 -13.92 19.93
N VAL A 478 17.77 -12.93 20.48
CA VAL A 478 18.09 -11.65 19.84
C VAL A 478 19.60 -11.51 19.83
N GLN A 479 20.22 -12.07 18.78
CA GLN A 479 21.67 -12.19 18.70
C GLN A 479 22.21 -11.78 17.32
N ARG A 480 23.45 -11.27 17.30
CA ARG A 480 24.16 -10.81 16.09
C ARG A 480 23.48 -9.63 15.38
N TYR A 481 22.81 -8.76 16.14
CA TYR A 481 22.39 -7.44 15.67
C TYR A 481 23.58 -6.48 15.67
N ILE A 482 23.71 -5.67 14.61
CA ILE A 482 24.70 -4.59 14.52
C ILE A 482 23.95 -3.26 14.67
N ILE A 483 24.10 -2.60 15.81
CA ILE A 483 23.52 -1.28 16.09
C ILE A 483 24.63 -0.24 16.07
N GLN A 484 24.77 0.52 14.97
CA GLN A 484 25.96 1.33 14.70
C GLN A 484 25.66 2.80 14.33
N ASP A 485 26.45 3.74 14.83
CA ASP A 485 26.43 5.16 14.43
C ASP A 485 25.05 5.87 14.55
N ASN A 486 24.09 5.33 15.31
CA ASN A 486 22.76 5.95 15.46
C ASN A 486 22.79 7.13 16.44
N ILE A 487 21.92 8.12 16.22
CA ILE A 487 21.59 9.16 17.20
C ILE A 487 20.32 8.73 17.91
N VAL A 488 20.41 8.47 19.21
CA VAL A 488 19.26 8.11 20.06
C VAL A 488 19.15 9.15 21.17
N GLU A 489 18.12 9.99 21.10
CA GLU A 489 17.97 11.17 21.96
C GLU A 489 16.58 11.21 22.61
N ASN A 490 16.46 11.93 23.72
CA ASN A 490 15.18 12.20 24.35
C ASN A 490 15.12 13.67 24.79
N THR A 491 13.95 14.29 24.67
CA THR A 491 13.72 15.67 25.09
C THR A 491 13.46 15.70 26.60
N ALA A 492 13.89 16.76 27.29
CA ALA A 492 13.61 16.92 28.71
C ALA A 492 12.09 16.90 28.95
N GLY A 493 11.59 15.86 29.63
CA GLY A 493 10.17 15.65 29.90
C GLY A 493 9.43 14.68 28.97
N SER A 494 10.09 14.07 27.96
CA SER A 494 9.49 12.96 27.19
C SER A 494 9.90 11.57 27.72
N ASN A 495 9.05 10.58 27.44
CA ASN A 495 9.01 9.29 28.15
C ASN A 495 9.88 8.18 27.54
N GLN A 496 10.82 8.46 26.62
CA GLN A 496 11.71 7.43 26.06
C GLN A 496 12.67 6.97 27.18
N LEU A 497 12.28 5.93 27.94
CA LEU A 497 12.91 5.61 29.23
C LEU A 497 14.38 5.26 29.10
N PHE A 498 14.74 4.54 28.04
CA PHE A 498 16.08 4.07 27.74
C PHE A 498 16.46 4.44 26.31
N GLY A 499 17.77 4.57 26.03
CA GLY A 499 18.24 4.80 24.67
C GLY A 499 18.28 3.51 23.86
N ILE A 500 19.27 2.66 24.15
CA ILE A 500 19.41 1.31 23.59
C ILE A 500 19.37 0.31 24.74
N ARG A 501 18.57 -0.75 24.63
CA ARG A 501 18.36 -1.69 25.73
C ARG A 501 18.21 -3.12 25.28
N GLU A 502 19.06 -4.01 25.81
CA GLU A 502 18.84 -5.46 25.82
C GLU A 502 17.92 -5.89 26.97
N VAL A 503 16.97 -6.80 26.72
CA VAL A 503 16.07 -7.39 27.73
C VAL A 503 15.79 -8.86 27.44
N ASN A 504 16.12 -9.73 28.40
CA ASN A 504 15.68 -11.12 28.38
C ASN A 504 14.24 -11.22 28.90
N LEU A 505 13.29 -11.43 28.00
CA LEU A 505 11.89 -11.76 28.29
C LEU A 505 11.68 -13.23 27.95
N ALA A 506 11.29 -14.05 28.92
CA ALA A 506 11.38 -15.51 28.80
C ALA A 506 10.34 -16.13 27.84
N VAL A 507 10.80 -17.05 27.00
CA VAL A 507 9.97 -18.02 26.27
C VAL A 507 9.66 -19.21 27.21
N PRO A 508 8.47 -19.85 27.15
CA PRO A 508 8.16 -21.05 27.93
C PRO A 508 9.18 -22.20 27.70
N PRO A 509 9.52 -22.99 28.73
CA PRO A 509 10.79 -23.70 28.75
C PRO A 509 10.77 -25.09 28.10
N THR A 510 11.75 -25.35 27.23
CA THR A 510 12.22 -26.72 26.88
C THR A 510 13.74 -26.87 26.94
N THR A 511 14.51 -25.77 26.86
CA THR A 511 15.97 -25.75 27.11
C THR A 511 16.35 -24.52 27.95
N PRO A 512 17.23 -24.67 28.96
CA PRO A 512 17.83 -23.53 29.64
C PRO A 512 18.90 -22.92 28.74
N VAL A 513 18.60 -21.77 28.15
CA VAL A 513 19.57 -20.95 27.42
C VAL A 513 19.68 -19.61 28.14
N ASP A 514 20.60 -19.54 29.09
CA ASP A 514 21.05 -18.24 29.61
C ASP A 514 21.57 -17.40 28.42
N TYR A 515 21.28 -16.09 28.44
CA TYR A 515 21.68 -15.13 27.41
C TYR A 515 20.99 -15.28 26.03
N LEU A 516 19.64 -15.25 26.04
CA LEU A 516 18.83 -15.14 24.81
C LEU A 516 19.14 -13.86 24.01
N THR A 517 19.38 -12.73 24.70
CA THR A 517 19.89 -11.49 24.10
C THR A 517 21.40 -11.40 24.34
N ASP A 518 22.21 -11.62 23.31
CA ASP A 518 23.68 -11.71 23.42
C ASP A 518 24.38 -11.62 22.05
N PHE A 519 25.72 -11.53 22.01
CA PHE A 519 26.53 -11.45 20.77
C PHE A 519 26.14 -10.28 19.84
N ASN A 520 25.52 -9.23 20.37
CA ASN A 520 25.18 -8.03 19.62
C ASN A 520 26.40 -7.09 19.54
N THR A 521 26.45 -6.22 18.53
CA THR A 521 27.50 -5.21 18.37
C THR A 521 26.85 -3.84 18.41
N ILE A 522 27.04 -3.10 19.50
CA ILE A 522 26.41 -1.81 19.76
C ILE A 522 27.50 -0.75 19.79
N THR A 523 27.79 -0.09 18.66
CA THR A 523 29.01 0.72 18.52
C THR A 523 28.80 2.11 17.93
N ASN A 524 29.61 3.08 18.37
CA ASN A 524 29.64 4.48 17.90
C ASN A 524 28.30 5.26 18.00
N ASN A 525 27.29 4.74 18.69
CA ASN A 525 26.01 5.42 18.81
C ASN A 525 26.13 6.63 19.75
N THR A 526 25.44 7.72 19.44
CA THR A 526 25.36 8.91 20.30
C THR A 526 24.03 8.87 21.07
N ILE A 527 24.08 8.71 22.39
CA ILE A 527 22.92 8.34 23.21
C ILE A 527 22.77 9.25 24.44
N TYR A 528 21.67 9.99 24.58
CA TYR A 528 21.54 11.00 25.64
C TYR A 528 20.12 11.37 26.07
N ASN A 529 20.02 11.97 27.27
CA ASN A 529 18.83 12.56 27.89
C ASN A 529 17.65 11.62 28.22
N HIS A 530 17.90 10.30 28.31
CA HIS A 530 16.89 9.33 28.73
C HIS A 530 16.63 9.42 30.26
N PRO A 531 15.39 9.24 30.75
CA PRO A 531 15.07 9.28 32.19
C PRO A 531 15.68 8.11 33.00
N SER A 532 15.97 6.98 32.35
CA SER A 532 16.69 5.83 32.91
C SER A 532 18.06 5.69 32.21
N ASN A 533 18.56 4.47 31.98
CA ASN A 533 19.89 4.28 31.40
C ASN A 533 19.91 4.61 29.89
N ASN A 534 20.93 5.35 29.44
CA ASN A 534 21.18 5.56 28.02
C ASN A 534 21.45 4.22 27.29
N LEU A 535 22.26 3.35 27.88
CA LEU A 535 22.56 2.01 27.35
C LEU A 535 22.41 0.95 28.45
N VAL A 536 21.78 -0.17 28.11
CA VAL A 536 21.74 -1.40 28.93
C VAL A 536 22.20 -2.57 28.08
N VAL A 537 23.16 -3.34 28.59
CA VAL A 537 23.70 -4.56 28.00
C VAL A 537 23.60 -5.67 29.04
N ILE A 538 23.11 -6.84 28.64
CA ILE A 538 22.94 -8.02 29.50
C ILE A 538 23.60 -9.27 28.90
N GLY A 539 23.90 -9.26 27.60
CA GLY A 539 24.66 -10.31 26.95
C GLY A 539 26.15 -10.25 27.32
N PRO A 540 26.75 -11.30 27.90
CA PRO A 540 28.16 -11.31 28.28
C PRO A 540 29.12 -11.31 27.06
N ASN A 541 28.61 -11.63 25.86
CA ASN A 541 29.33 -11.57 24.59
C ASN A 541 28.89 -10.38 23.71
N THR A 542 27.93 -9.55 24.16
CA THR A 542 27.57 -8.30 23.45
C THR A 542 28.69 -7.27 23.57
N VAL A 543 29.19 -6.80 22.44
CA VAL A 543 30.27 -5.82 22.34
C VAL A 543 29.70 -4.41 22.24
N ALA A 544 29.87 -3.62 23.30
CA ALA A 544 29.46 -2.22 23.34
C ALA A 544 30.67 -1.27 23.48
N THR A 545 31.09 -0.64 22.38
CA THR A 545 32.31 0.21 22.33
C THR A 545 32.09 1.48 21.50
N GLY A 546 32.84 2.56 21.80
CA GLY A 546 32.78 3.82 21.05
C GLY A 546 31.50 4.65 21.19
N ASN A 547 30.47 4.18 21.91
CA ASN A 547 29.24 4.94 22.13
C ASN A 547 29.49 6.19 22.99
N ILE A 548 28.80 7.28 22.66
CA ILE A 548 28.96 8.62 23.27
C ILE A 548 27.75 8.94 24.15
N PHE A 549 27.99 9.37 25.38
CA PHE A 549 26.96 9.78 26.35
C PHE A 549 27.25 11.20 26.85
N THR A 550 26.26 12.10 26.83
CA THR A 550 26.45 13.53 27.18
C THR A 550 25.75 13.97 28.48
N ALA A 551 25.18 13.03 29.23
CA ALA A 551 24.66 13.22 30.59
C ALA A 551 24.79 11.90 31.40
N PRO A 552 24.89 11.94 32.74
CA PRO A 552 25.22 10.76 33.55
C PRO A 552 24.04 9.77 33.69
N GLY A 553 24.03 8.76 32.83
CA GLY A 553 23.27 7.52 33.01
C GLY A 553 24.23 6.34 32.92
N ALA A 554 24.36 5.55 33.99
CA ALA A 554 25.39 4.52 34.09
C ALA A 554 25.20 3.40 33.06
N VAL A 555 26.31 2.97 32.43
CA VAL A 555 26.38 1.66 31.78
C VAL A 555 26.44 0.61 32.88
N ILE A 556 25.41 -0.24 32.98
CA ILE A 556 25.38 -1.34 33.92
C ILE A 556 25.87 -2.59 33.18
N THR A 557 27.10 -3.02 33.48
CA THR A 557 27.69 -4.25 32.96
C THR A 557 27.73 -5.31 34.07
N PRO A 558 27.17 -6.51 33.86
CA PRO A 558 27.45 -7.66 34.71
C PRO A 558 28.91 -8.12 34.52
N THR A 559 29.80 -7.67 35.40
CA THR A 559 31.22 -8.08 35.52
C THR A 559 31.32 -9.63 35.58
N PRO A 560 32.25 -10.29 34.84
CA PRO A 560 33.66 -9.90 34.77
C PRO A 560 34.39 -9.95 33.41
N THR A 561 35.39 -9.05 33.29
CA THR A 561 36.57 -9.11 32.38
C THR A 561 36.29 -9.15 30.86
N ASN A 562 36.80 -8.25 30.01
CA ASN A 562 37.97 -7.38 30.16
C ASN A 562 37.98 -6.25 29.09
N ILE A 563 37.74 -4.99 29.46
CA ILE A 563 37.98 -3.82 28.57
C ILE A 563 38.68 -2.69 29.36
N GLN A 564 39.81 -2.22 28.82
CA GLN A 564 40.53 -1.02 29.29
C GLN A 564 39.98 0.25 28.61
N PRO A 565 39.82 1.38 29.32
CA PRO A 565 39.43 2.64 28.72
C PRO A 565 40.62 3.37 28.08
N THR A 566 40.85 3.14 26.78
CA THR A 566 41.89 3.88 26.02
C THR A 566 41.37 5.25 25.59
N ALA A 567 41.66 6.28 26.38
CA ALA A 567 41.41 7.67 25.97
C ALA A 567 42.52 8.16 25.01
N THR A 568 42.13 8.54 23.80
CA THR A 568 43.01 9.22 22.82
C THR A 568 42.31 10.45 22.28
N ALA A 569 42.98 11.60 22.31
CA ALA A 569 42.40 12.87 21.89
C ALA A 569 42.43 13.06 20.37
N THR A 570 41.27 13.39 19.81
CA THR A 570 41.06 14.31 18.67
C THR A 570 41.90 14.12 17.40
N ILE A 571 41.26 13.56 16.36
CA ILE A 571 40.95 14.35 15.16
C ILE A 571 39.46 14.13 14.84
N ALA A 572 38.67 15.20 14.78
CA ALA A 572 37.25 15.10 14.49
C ALA A 572 36.98 15.37 12.99
N PRO A 573 36.21 14.51 12.28
CA PRO A 573 35.63 14.90 10.99
C PRO A 573 34.59 16.00 11.22
N THR A 574 34.65 17.07 10.42
CA THR A 574 33.87 18.29 10.64
C THR A 574 32.42 18.15 10.17
N ASN A 575 31.53 17.73 11.06
CA ASN A 575 30.12 18.09 10.95
C ASN A 575 29.96 19.60 11.17
N THR A 576 29.13 20.28 10.36
CA THR A 576 28.70 21.64 10.65
C THR A 576 27.89 21.62 11.96
N PRO A 577 28.27 22.39 13.00
CA PRO A 577 27.74 22.18 14.34
C PRO A 577 26.29 22.62 14.49
N THR A 578 25.50 21.81 15.21
CA THR A 578 24.25 22.28 15.82
C THR A 578 24.59 23.45 16.76
N PRO A 579 23.88 24.59 16.72
CA PRO A 579 24.49 25.83 17.17
C PRO A 579 24.37 26.05 18.69
N THR A 580 25.45 26.50 19.31
CA THR A 580 25.52 26.82 20.74
C THR A 580 24.92 28.20 21.04
N GLY A 581 23.60 28.29 20.99
CA GLY A 581 22.86 29.52 21.32
C GLY A 581 21.35 29.33 21.19
N SER A 582 20.62 30.45 21.09
CA SER A 582 19.26 30.37 20.56
C SER A 582 19.28 30.16 19.05
N TYR A 583 18.23 29.60 18.48
CA TYR A 583 18.07 29.43 17.04
C TYR A 583 16.59 29.28 16.63
N VAL A 584 16.33 29.38 15.33
CA VAL A 584 15.08 28.98 14.70
C VAL A 584 15.25 27.53 14.21
N PRO A 585 14.43 26.55 14.64
CA PRO A 585 14.61 25.14 14.26
C PRO A 585 13.95 24.80 12.91
N ARG A 586 12.97 25.60 12.48
CA ARG A 586 12.20 25.45 11.24
C ARG A 586 11.39 26.71 10.95
N LEU A 587 10.88 26.84 9.74
CA LEU A 587 9.85 27.80 9.36
C LEU A 587 8.54 27.08 9.03
N ILE A 588 7.41 27.73 9.31
CA ILE A 588 6.06 27.30 8.94
C ILE A 588 5.51 28.28 7.91
N MET A 589 4.82 27.81 6.87
CA MET A 589 4.02 28.69 5.99
C MET A 589 2.54 28.53 6.32
N TYR A 590 1.85 29.67 6.44
CA TYR A 590 0.42 29.79 6.66
C TYR A 590 -0.25 30.46 5.47
N ASN A 591 -1.47 30.05 5.16
CA ASN A 591 -2.40 30.82 4.34
C ASN A 591 -3.02 31.91 5.24
N ALA A 592 -2.73 33.17 4.94
CA ALA A 592 -3.09 34.34 5.75
C ALA A 592 -4.54 34.83 5.55
N ASP A 593 -5.34 34.15 4.72
CA ASP A 593 -6.79 34.38 4.63
C ASP A 593 -7.59 33.38 5.51
N THR A 594 -6.93 32.36 6.08
CA THR A 594 -7.59 31.21 6.71
C THR A 594 -6.90 30.66 7.97
N ASP A 595 -5.71 31.18 8.29
CA ASP A 595 -4.82 30.74 9.37
C ASP A 595 -4.47 29.24 9.37
N GLN A 596 -4.64 28.59 8.22
CA GLN A 596 -4.29 27.19 8.03
C GLN A 596 -2.82 27.03 7.64
N VAL A 597 -2.16 26.05 8.25
CA VAL A 597 -0.80 25.64 7.89
C VAL A 597 -0.79 25.07 6.49
N MET A 598 -0.02 25.69 5.59
CA MET A 598 0.29 25.16 4.27
C MET A 598 1.46 24.17 4.33
N TYR A 599 2.51 24.50 5.09
CA TYR A 599 3.71 23.68 5.24
C TYR A 599 4.32 23.81 6.63
N ASP A 600 4.50 22.68 7.33
CA ASP A 600 5.33 22.58 8.53
C ASP A 600 6.21 21.31 8.49
N PRO A 601 7.55 21.43 8.36
CA PRO A 601 8.30 22.64 8.01
C PRO A 601 8.11 23.00 6.53
N ILE A 602 8.42 24.24 6.13
CA ILE A 602 8.55 24.60 4.72
C ILE A 602 9.73 23.81 4.10
N PRO A 603 9.53 22.99 3.06
CA PRO A 603 10.62 22.25 2.43
C PRO A 603 11.56 23.17 1.67
N ASN A 604 12.88 22.98 1.82
CA ASN A 604 13.87 23.77 1.08
C ASN A 604 13.78 23.47 -0.43
N GLY A 605 13.54 24.51 -1.23
CA GLY A 605 13.32 24.43 -2.68
C GLY A 605 11.85 24.25 -3.10
N VAL A 606 10.88 24.27 -2.17
CA VAL A 606 9.45 24.09 -2.50
C VAL A 606 8.96 25.14 -3.49
N THR A 607 8.14 24.73 -4.45
CA THR A 607 7.45 25.63 -5.38
C THR A 607 6.03 25.91 -4.91
N ILE A 608 5.75 27.17 -4.60
CA ILE A 608 4.41 27.69 -4.29
C ILE A 608 3.82 28.25 -5.59
N ASN A 609 2.68 27.73 -6.03
CA ASN A 609 1.95 28.30 -7.16
C ASN A 609 0.73 29.08 -6.66
N TYR A 610 0.79 30.41 -6.71
CA TYR A 610 -0.30 31.26 -6.23
C TYR A 610 -1.61 31.06 -7.01
N ALA A 611 -1.53 30.64 -8.28
CA ALA A 611 -2.70 30.43 -9.12
C ALA A 611 -3.51 29.19 -8.70
N THR A 612 -2.86 28.12 -8.22
CA THR A 612 -3.52 26.93 -7.66
C THR A 612 -3.79 27.04 -6.15
N LEU A 613 -3.06 27.89 -5.42
CA LEU A 613 -3.28 28.13 -4.00
C LEU A 613 -4.59 28.91 -3.73
N GLY A 614 -5.13 29.60 -4.74
CA GLY A 614 -6.31 30.45 -4.62
C GLY A 614 -6.06 31.78 -3.92
N THR A 615 -4.84 32.02 -3.41
CA THR A 615 -4.43 33.28 -2.78
C THR A 615 -2.93 33.55 -2.97
N ARG A 616 -2.56 34.82 -2.74
CA ARG A 616 -1.18 35.32 -2.60
C ARG A 616 -0.82 35.66 -1.15
N ASN A 617 -1.83 35.68 -0.28
CA ASN A 617 -1.72 36.05 1.12
C ASN A 617 -1.12 34.87 1.90
N ILE A 618 0.21 34.87 1.98
CA ILE A 618 0.98 33.93 2.79
C ILE A 618 1.64 34.64 3.97
N SER A 619 1.78 33.94 5.08
CA SER A 619 2.62 34.35 6.21
C SER A 619 3.59 33.24 6.58
N ILE A 620 4.68 33.58 7.26
CA ILE A 620 5.75 32.66 7.64
C ILE A 620 6.04 32.83 9.13
N VAL A 621 5.98 31.73 9.90
CA VAL A 621 6.20 31.72 11.35
C VAL A 621 7.52 31.04 11.67
N ALA A 622 8.26 31.61 12.62
CA ALA A 622 9.51 31.08 13.13
C ALA A 622 9.38 30.71 14.63
N PRO A 623 9.08 29.43 14.94
CA PRO A 623 9.31 28.88 16.27
C PRO A 623 10.76 29.12 16.74
N THR A 624 10.99 29.10 18.06
CA THR A 624 12.32 29.35 18.62
C THR A 624 12.75 28.28 19.59
N ALA A 625 14.05 27.96 19.58
CA ALA A 625 14.71 27.14 20.56
C ALA A 625 15.79 27.98 21.28
N PRO A 626 15.80 28.07 22.63
CA PRO A 626 14.71 27.69 23.53
C PRO A 626 13.39 28.45 23.24
N SER A 627 12.29 27.92 23.76
CA SER A 627 10.95 28.51 23.59
C SER A 627 10.73 29.76 24.45
N SER A 628 11.59 30.01 25.45
CA SER A 628 11.59 31.21 26.31
C SER A 628 12.96 31.93 26.25
N GLY A 629 13.07 33.13 26.82
CA GLY A 629 14.33 33.91 26.82
C GLY A 629 14.73 34.53 25.48
N ILE A 630 13.86 34.43 24.47
CA ILE A 630 13.98 35.15 23.19
C ILE A 630 13.13 36.42 23.29
N GLY A 631 13.70 37.57 22.92
CA GLY A 631 13.03 38.86 22.89
C GLY A 631 12.51 39.25 21.51
N SER A 632 13.09 38.72 20.43
CA SER A 632 12.60 38.92 19.06
C SER A 632 13.15 37.90 18.06
N VAL A 633 12.54 37.85 16.87
CA VAL A 633 13.08 37.18 15.67
C VAL A 633 13.14 38.20 14.53
N ARG A 634 14.29 38.28 13.87
CA ARG A 634 14.46 39.05 12.63
C ARG A 634 14.28 38.14 11.43
N PHE A 635 13.51 38.59 10.45
CA PHE A 635 13.28 37.94 9.17
C PHE A 635 13.96 38.70 8.04
N TRP A 636 14.50 37.96 7.08
CA TRP A 636 15.00 38.48 5.82
C TRP A 636 14.34 37.76 4.64
N VAL A 637 14.12 38.52 3.57
CA VAL A 637 13.76 38.03 2.22
C VAL A 637 14.85 38.54 1.29
N ASP A 638 15.50 37.64 0.55
CA ASP A 638 16.56 37.96 -0.42
C ASP A 638 17.70 38.81 0.15
N SER A 639 18.06 38.52 1.40
CA SER A 639 19.03 39.25 2.23
C SER A 639 18.61 40.66 2.71
N VAL A 640 17.46 41.17 2.30
CA VAL A 640 16.86 42.41 2.83
C VAL A 640 16.11 42.09 4.12
N VAL A 641 16.26 42.91 5.16
CA VAL A 641 15.46 42.77 6.40
C VAL A 641 14.00 43.07 6.08
N TYR A 642 13.12 42.08 6.27
CA TYR A 642 11.69 42.23 6.01
C TYR A 642 10.95 42.73 7.27
N ARG A 643 11.18 42.09 8.43
CA ARG A 643 10.60 42.48 9.73
C ARG A 643 11.52 42.07 10.87
N THR A 644 11.38 42.73 12.02
CA THR A 644 11.88 42.20 13.30
C THR A 644 10.71 42.11 14.28
N GLU A 645 10.18 40.90 14.47
CA GLU A 645 9.03 40.66 15.33
C GLU A 645 9.47 40.44 16.78
N SER A 646 8.81 41.11 17.72
CA SER A 646 9.06 41.02 19.16
C SER A 646 7.85 40.50 19.95
N GLY A 647 6.65 40.55 19.36
CA GLY A 647 5.48 39.80 19.83
C GLY A 647 5.62 38.30 19.59
N ARG A 648 4.67 37.52 20.12
CA ARG A 648 4.63 36.07 19.96
C ARG A 648 3.21 35.65 19.54
N PRO A 649 3.06 34.76 18.55
CA PRO A 649 4.10 34.02 17.82
C PRO A 649 4.94 34.88 16.87
N TYR A 650 6.22 34.56 16.70
CA TYR A 650 7.09 35.33 15.80
C TYR A 650 6.77 35.02 14.33
N SER A 651 6.09 35.95 13.67
CA SER A 651 5.69 35.85 12.25
C SER A 651 6.33 36.95 11.40
N ILE A 652 6.52 36.65 10.11
CA ILE A 652 7.25 37.50 9.17
C ILE A 652 6.57 38.84 8.91
N ALA A 653 5.23 38.90 8.99
CA ALA A 653 4.44 40.11 8.79
C ALA A 653 3.65 40.55 10.04
N GLY A 654 3.85 39.86 11.18
CA GLY A 654 3.10 40.08 12.42
C GLY A 654 1.84 39.23 12.51
N ASP A 655 1.21 39.25 13.68
CA ASP A 655 -0.10 38.65 13.93
C ASP A 655 -1.06 39.71 14.49
N GLN A 656 -2.35 39.42 14.43
CA GLN A 656 -3.34 39.99 15.33
C GLN A 656 -3.79 38.93 16.35
N THR A 657 -4.35 39.41 17.46
CA THR A 657 -4.96 38.58 18.53
C THR A 657 -4.05 37.55 19.22
N ASN A 658 -2.72 37.68 19.13
CA ASN A 658 -1.70 36.80 19.72
C ASN A 658 -1.61 35.42 19.05
N GLY A 659 -1.59 35.41 17.72
CA GLY A 659 -1.32 34.20 16.92
C GLY A 659 -2.55 33.43 16.45
N THR A 660 -3.70 34.09 16.36
CA THR A 660 -4.93 33.53 15.76
C THR A 660 -5.37 34.24 14.47
N ASP A 661 -4.59 35.22 14.01
CA ASP A 661 -4.68 35.92 12.71
C ASP A 661 -3.24 36.25 12.28
N PHE A 662 -2.69 35.55 11.28
CA PHE A 662 -1.33 35.75 10.77
C PHE A 662 -1.34 36.66 9.55
N LEU A 663 -0.92 37.91 9.73
CA LEU A 663 -0.96 38.92 8.67
C LEU A 663 -0.18 38.48 7.41
N PRO A 664 -0.68 38.83 6.20
CA PRO A 664 -0.02 38.49 4.95
C PRO A 664 1.26 39.29 4.70
N MET A 665 2.18 38.70 3.95
CA MET A 665 3.31 39.43 3.39
C MET A 665 2.83 40.49 2.38
N ASN A 666 3.30 41.74 2.55
CA ASN A 666 2.92 42.89 1.74
C ASN A 666 4.18 43.75 1.46
N PRO A 667 4.66 43.84 0.20
CA PRO A 667 4.14 43.12 -0.97
C PRO A 667 4.26 41.60 -0.81
N ALA A 668 3.34 40.87 -1.44
CA ALA A 668 3.51 39.42 -1.64
C ALA A 668 4.77 39.16 -2.48
N LEU A 669 5.33 37.95 -2.37
CA LEU A 669 6.54 37.59 -3.10
C LEU A 669 6.30 37.62 -4.62
N ALA A 670 7.31 37.99 -5.39
CA ALA A 670 7.22 38.03 -6.85
C ALA A 670 7.30 36.61 -7.44
N HIS A 671 7.05 36.46 -8.74
CA HIS A 671 7.38 35.21 -9.43
C HIS A 671 8.92 35.09 -9.49
N GLY A 672 9.49 34.04 -8.89
CA GLY A 672 10.94 33.83 -8.84
C GLY A 672 11.40 32.93 -7.70
N THR A 673 12.71 32.70 -7.63
CA THR A 673 13.37 32.02 -6.51
C THR A 673 13.69 33.03 -5.41
N HIS A 674 13.18 32.79 -4.20
CA HIS A 674 13.34 33.65 -3.03
C HIS A 674 14.09 32.93 -1.90
N VAL A 675 14.90 33.67 -1.16
CA VAL A 675 15.63 33.18 0.03
C VAL A 675 14.99 33.75 1.29
N ILE A 676 14.34 32.90 2.08
CA ILE A 676 13.72 33.27 3.36
C ILE A 676 14.65 32.85 4.50
N LYS A 677 14.93 33.77 5.42
CA LYS A 677 15.83 33.56 6.56
C LYS A 677 15.24 34.15 7.84
N ALA A 678 15.41 33.48 8.97
CA ALA A 678 14.97 33.98 10.28
C ALA A 678 16.00 33.68 11.37
N ALA A 679 16.24 34.63 12.28
CA ALA A 679 17.17 34.48 13.40
C ALA A 679 16.61 35.07 14.70
N THR A 680 16.80 34.36 15.81
CA THR A 680 16.45 34.81 17.16
C THR A 680 17.38 35.91 17.66
N TYR A 681 16.89 36.72 18.59
CA TYR A 681 17.64 37.71 19.37
C TYR A 681 17.18 37.67 20.83
N THR A 682 18.09 37.80 21.79
CA THR A 682 17.75 37.74 23.21
C THR A 682 17.00 38.98 23.72
N GLY A 683 17.19 40.15 23.08
CA GLY A 683 16.40 41.37 23.31
C GLY A 683 15.30 41.57 22.27
N SER A 684 14.38 42.51 22.53
CA SER A 684 13.35 42.95 21.57
C SER A 684 13.95 43.87 20.49
N GLY A 685 13.24 44.08 19.38
CA GLY A 685 13.70 44.91 18.25
C GLY A 685 14.95 44.38 17.54
N GLY A 686 15.33 43.12 17.79
CA GLY A 686 16.55 42.49 17.30
C GLY A 686 17.82 43.06 17.93
N THR A 687 17.78 43.23 19.25
CA THR A 687 18.88 43.66 20.12
C THR A 687 19.40 42.49 20.97
N GLY A 688 20.55 42.67 21.64
CA GLY A 688 21.20 41.59 22.39
C GLY A 688 21.87 40.56 21.48
N THR A 689 22.06 39.34 21.99
CA THR A 689 22.79 38.28 21.28
C THR A 689 21.92 37.70 20.17
N GLN A 690 22.41 37.76 18.93
CA GLN A 690 21.81 37.05 17.81
C GLN A 690 22.05 35.54 17.94
N GLY A 691 20.97 34.76 17.85
CA GLY A 691 21.02 33.32 17.69
C GLY A 691 21.15 32.88 16.23
N THR A 692 21.39 31.60 16.01
CA THR A 692 21.75 31.11 14.68
C THR A 692 20.56 31.13 13.72
N PRO A 693 20.73 31.68 12.50
CA PRO A 693 19.65 31.75 11.51
C PRO A 693 19.28 30.38 10.96
N TYR A 694 17.98 30.17 10.77
CA TYR A 694 17.44 29.21 9.81
C TYR A 694 17.29 29.90 8.44
N GLN A 695 17.51 29.16 7.36
CA GLN A 695 17.36 29.68 5.99
C GLN A 695 16.84 28.59 5.06
N ILE A 696 15.93 28.98 4.16
CA ILE A 696 15.40 28.15 3.07
C ILE A 696 15.40 28.94 1.76
N VAL A 697 15.39 28.20 0.67
CA VAL A 697 14.99 28.67 -0.66
C VAL A 697 13.54 28.26 -0.88
N ILE A 698 12.74 29.11 -1.51
CA ILE A 698 11.42 28.77 -2.05
C ILE A 698 11.30 29.32 -3.48
N ASN A 699 10.48 28.70 -4.32
CA ASN A 699 10.16 29.18 -5.65
C ASN A 699 8.70 29.63 -5.68
N ILE A 700 8.43 30.80 -6.22
CA ILE A 700 7.08 31.32 -6.41
C ILE A 700 6.78 31.32 -7.90
N VAL A 701 5.67 30.70 -8.28
CA VAL A 701 5.13 30.74 -9.64
C VAL A 701 3.67 31.19 -9.62
N ASP A 702 3.20 31.64 -10.78
CA ASP A 702 1.91 32.31 -10.93
C ASP A 702 1.28 31.91 -12.26
N SER A 703 0.91 30.64 -12.39
CA SER A 703 0.49 30.05 -13.65
C SER A 703 -0.38 28.82 -13.48
N ASN A 704 -1.58 28.84 -14.07
CA ASN A 704 -2.44 27.65 -14.26
C ASN A 704 -1.96 26.77 -15.44
N ALA A 705 -0.66 26.78 -15.75
CA ALA A 705 -0.06 26.00 -16.82
C ALA A 705 0.59 24.74 -16.25
N THR A 706 0.31 23.59 -16.85
CA THR A 706 0.84 22.28 -16.42
C THR A 706 2.36 22.24 -16.58
N ALA A 707 3.09 22.24 -15.46
CA ALA A 707 4.54 22.30 -15.48
C ALA A 707 5.16 21.01 -16.08
N THR A 708 5.87 21.14 -17.19
CA THR A 708 6.70 20.06 -17.74
C THR A 708 7.99 19.94 -16.93
N PRO A 709 8.40 18.76 -16.45
CA PRO A 709 9.61 18.63 -15.62
C PRO A 709 10.88 18.93 -16.42
N ILE A 710 11.65 19.92 -15.98
CA ILE A 710 12.97 20.25 -16.52
C ILE A 710 14.02 19.34 -15.84
N PRO A 711 14.92 18.69 -16.60
CA PRO A 711 15.93 17.80 -16.01
C PRO A 711 16.98 18.58 -15.19
N THR A 712 17.25 18.09 -13.98
CA THR A 712 18.27 18.64 -13.07
C THR A 712 19.69 18.28 -13.51
N ASN A 713 20.59 19.26 -13.56
CA ASN A 713 22.04 19.05 -13.72
C ASN A 713 22.82 19.34 -12.42
N THR A 714 24.03 18.80 -12.33
CA THR A 714 24.79 18.59 -11.09
C THR A 714 25.67 19.76 -10.64
N ASN A 715 26.09 19.75 -9.36
CA ASN A 715 26.90 20.79 -8.71
C ASN A 715 28.33 20.94 -9.25
N THR A 716 28.80 22.17 -9.41
CA THR A 716 30.21 22.60 -9.20
C THR A 716 30.26 24.13 -8.93
N PRO A 717 31.26 24.69 -8.22
CA PRO A 717 31.07 25.94 -7.45
C PRO A 717 31.69 27.24 -8.01
N VAL A 718 30.98 28.35 -7.74
CA VAL A 718 31.46 29.72 -7.39
C VAL A 718 32.29 30.52 -8.44
N PRO A 719 32.02 31.83 -8.68
CA PRO A 719 32.38 32.49 -9.94
C PRO A 719 33.57 33.48 -9.88
N THR A 720 34.00 33.95 -11.06
CA THR A 720 34.83 35.15 -11.27
C THR A 720 34.21 36.16 -12.26
N VAL A 721 34.63 37.42 -12.08
CA VAL A 721 34.10 38.70 -12.62
C VAL A 721 34.04 38.80 -14.16
N PRO A 722 33.10 39.57 -14.76
CA PRO A 722 32.73 39.44 -16.18
C PRO A 722 33.42 40.44 -17.14
N THR A 723 33.20 40.27 -18.44
CA THR A 723 33.34 41.32 -19.47
C THR A 723 32.31 41.09 -20.58
N ALA A 724 31.75 42.15 -21.16
CA ALA A 724 30.69 42.09 -22.17
C ALA A 724 31.19 42.43 -23.58
N THR A 725 30.45 41.98 -24.60
CA THR A 725 30.17 42.73 -25.85
C THR A 725 29.00 42.04 -26.56
N ALA A 726 28.09 42.81 -27.17
CA ALA A 726 26.95 42.28 -27.90
C ALA A 726 27.15 42.38 -29.43
N THR A 727 26.52 41.50 -30.19
CA THR A 727 26.21 41.74 -31.61
C THR A 727 24.91 41.01 -31.96
N ALA A 728 24.01 41.69 -32.67
CA ALA A 728 22.73 41.12 -33.10
C ALA A 728 22.66 41.09 -34.62
N THR A 729 22.05 40.05 -35.19
CA THR A 729 21.79 39.95 -36.63
C THR A 729 20.39 39.41 -36.87
N ASN A 730 19.49 40.26 -37.38
CA ASN A 730 18.20 39.86 -37.92
C ASN A 730 18.31 39.69 -39.44
N THR A 731 17.67 38.68 -40.02
CA THR A 731 16.71 38.85 -41.15
C THR A 731 15.97 37.53 -41.49
N PRO A 732 14.72 37.58 -42.00
CA PRO A 732 13.89 36.40 -42.30
C PRO A 732 13.68 36.13 -43.80
N THR A 733 13.08 34.99 -44.15
CA THR A 733 12.44 34.77 -45.48
C THR A 733 11.22 33.84 -45.39
N ASN A 734 10.09 34.31 -45.91
CA ASN A 734 9.00 33.47 -46.46
C ASN A 734 9.35 33.10 -47.93
N THR A 735 8.58 32.43 -48.80
CA THR A 735 7.11 32.28 -48.99
C THR A 735 6.83 31.04 -49.92
N PRO A 736 5.61 30.72 -50.42
CA PRO A 736 5.19 29.33 -50.75
C PRO A 736 4.96 29.03 -52.26
N THR A 737 4.45 27.82 -52.59
CA THR A 737 3.71 27.55 -53.85
C THR A 737 2.77 26.33 -53.76
N ASN A 738 1.74 26.30 -54.61
CA ASN A 738 0.80 25.18 -54.86
C ASN A 738 1.02 24.67 -56.33
N THR A 739 0.34 23.70 -56.98
CA THR A 739 -0.94 22.92 -56.86
C THR A 739 -0.77 21.65 -57.79
N ALA A 740 -1.69 20.75 -58.17
CA ALA A 740 -3.15 20.60 -58.05
C ALA A 740 -3.66 19.15 -58.27
N THR A 741 -4.82 18.85 -57.68
CA THR A 741 -6.02 18.19 -58.26
C THR A 741 -5.92 17.06 -59.30
N ASN A 742 -6.39 15.84 -58.94
CA ASN A 742 -7.59 15.22 -59.55
C ASN A 742 -8.01 13.88 -58.88
N THR A 743 -9.29 13.52 -59.01
CA THR A 743 -9.93 12.28 -58.51
C THR A 743 -10.10 11.25 -59.65
N PRO A 744 -10.35 9.96 -59.36
CA PRO A 744 -11.75 9.51 -59.41
C PRO A 744 -12.15 8.48 -58.33
N THR A 745 -13.45 8.39 -58.06
CA THR A 745 -14.07 7.44 -57.13
C THR A 745 -14.65 6.24 -57.88
N ALA A 746 -14.61 5.04 -57.29
CA ALA A 746 -15.44 3.91 -57.70
C ALA A 746 -15.94 3.15 -56.46
N THR A 747 -17.23 2.82 -56.44
CA THR A 747 -17.92 2.19 -55.30
C THR A 747 -18.65 0.94 -55.77
N ALA A 748 -18.62 -0.13 -54.96
CA ALA A 748 -19.48 -1.30 -55.13
C ALA A 748 -20.04 -1.74 -53.76
N ILE A 749 -21.36 -1.76 -53.64
CA ILE A 749 -22.17 -2.19 -52.49
C ILE A 749 -23.42 -2.91 -53.06
N ALA A 750 -24.11 -3.72 -52.22
CA ALA A 750 -25.40 -4.39 -52.43
C ALA A 750 -25.29 -5.87 -52.92
N THR A 751 -26.16 -6.82 -52.51
CA THR A 751 -27.24 -6.82 -51.49
C THR A 751 -27.50 -8.25 -50.96
N ALA A 752 -28.42 -8.42 -50.00
CA ALA A 752 -28.72 -9.69 -49.30
C ALA A 752 -30.02 -10.40 -49.76
N THR A 753 -30.59 -11.26 -48.91
CA THR A 753 -31.87 -12.03 -49.01
C THR A 753 -31.91 -13.20 -50.02
N ASN A 754 -32.66 -14.32 -49.80
CA ASN A 754 -33.76 -14.58 -48.85
C ASN A 754 -33.84 -16.06 -48.36
N THR A 755 -34.62 -16.31 -47.29
CA THR A 755 -35.07 -17.62 -46.73
C THR A 755 -36.07 -18.36 -47.66
N PRO A 756 -36.42 -19.67 -47.50
CA PRO A 756 -37.37 -20.13 -46.45
C PRO A 756 -37.41 -21.64 -46.01
N THR A 757 -38.21 -21.90 -44.94
CA THR A 757 -38.97 -23.14 -44.50
C THR A 757 -38.34 -24.49 -44.09
N GLU A 758 -38.67 -24.85 -42.83
CA GLU A 758 -39.01 -26.13 -42.14
C GLU A 758 -38.88 -27.55 -42.77
N ILE A 759 -38.58 -28.54 -41.91
CA ILE A 759 -39.52 -29.60 -41.43
C ILE A 759 -38.93 -30.39 -40.21
N ALA A 760 -39.78 -30.96 -39.34
CA ALA A 760 -39.44 -31.76 -38.14
C ALA A 760 -39.09 -33.25 -38.48
N THR A 761 -38.70 -34.19 -37.60
CA THR A 761 -39.13 -34.55 -36.22
C THR A 761 -38.06 -35.46 -35.53
N PRO A 762 -38.20 -35.88 -34.24
CA PRO A 762 -37.09 -36.43 -33.44
C PRO A 762 -37.03 -37.97 -33.29
N THR A 763 -35.92 -38.45 -32.72
CA THR A 763 -35.86 -39.71 -31.93
C THR A 763 -34.97 -39.50 -30.70
N ALA A 764 -35.30 -40.12 -29.56
CA ALA A 764 -34.49 -40.11 -28.35
C ALA A 764 -34.33 -41.52 -27.78
N THR A 765 -33.17 -41.80 -27.16
CA THR A 765 -32.94 -43.02 -26.36
C THR A 765 -32.10 -42.66 -25.14
N VAL A 766 -32.52 -43.12 -23.96
CA VAL A 766 -31.83 -42.96 -22.67
C VAL A 766 -31.56 -44.34 -22.08
N THR A 767 -30.35 -44.57 -21.58
CA THR A 767 -30.06 -45.64 -20.60
C THR A 767 -28.98 -45.14 -19.63
N GLU A 768 -29.07 -45.57 -18.37
CA GLU A 768 -28.32 -45.02 -17.23
C GLU A 768 -27.18 -45.94 -16.73
N VAL A 769 -26.24 -45.38 -15.93
CA VAL A 769 -25.76 -45.83 -14.57
C VAL A 769 -25.34 -47.33 -14.38
N ALA A 770 -24.26 -47.72 -13.67
CA ALA A 770 -23.68 -47.16 -12.44
C ALA A 770 -22.15 -47.40 -12.23
N THR A 771 -21.67 -46.80 -11.14
CA THR A 771 -20.33 -46.86 -10.49
C THR A 771 -19.97 -48.18 -9.77
N ALA A 772 -18.67 -48.45 -9.58
CA ALA A 772 -18.07 -48.79 -8.27
C ALA A 772 -16.52 -48.75 -8.26
N THR A 773 -15.91 -48.38 -7.12
CA THR A 773 -14.46 -48.47 -6.79
C THR A 773 -14.21 -49.64 -5.82
N PRO A 774 -12.96 -50.13 -5.61
CA PRO A 774 -12.09 -49.55 -4.56
C PRO A 774 -10.57 -49.62 -4.82
N THR A 775 -9.78 -49.13 -3.85
CA THR A 775 -8.31 -49.05 -3.82
C THR A 775 -7.72 -50.08 -2.84
N GLU A 776 -6.46 -50.50 -3.01
CA GLU A 776 -5.63 -50.99 -1.90
C GLU A 776 -4.15 -50.55 -2.04
N ILE A 777 -3.38 -50.62 -0.94
CA ILE A 777 -2.02 -50.08 -0.77
C ILE A 777 -1.12 -51.18 -0.18
N ALA A 778 0.14 -51.27 -0.64
CA ALA A 778 1.17 -52.02 0.07
C ALA A 778 2.55 -51.33 -0.03
N THR A 779 3.21 -51.12 1.11
CA THR A 779 4.55 -50.53 1.23
C THR A 779 5.35 -51.37 2.22
N ILE A 780 6.48 -51.97 1.81
CA ILE A 780 7.41 -52.67 2.71
C ILE A 780 8.86 -52.29 2.38
N THR A 781 9.65 -52.07 3.44
CA THR A 781 11.02 -51.55 3.43
C THR A 781 12.05 -52.68 3.55
N ALA A 782 13.24 -52.50 2.96
CA ALA A 782 14.45 -53.27 3.30
C ALA A 782 15.72 -52.39 3.12
N THR A 783 16.77 -52.65 3.92
CA THR A 783 17.93 -51.74 4.10
C THR A 783 19.24 -52.53 4.17
N ALA A 784 20.29 -52.15 3.41
CA ALA A 784 21.64 -52.74 3.52
C ALA A 784 22.79 -51.87 2.92
N THR A 785 23.14 -50.81 3.64
CA THR A 785 24.49 -50.29 4.00
C THR A 785 25.80 -50.76 3.27
N ASP A 786 26.49 -49.79 2.65
CA ASP A 786 27.95 -49.49 2.60
C ASP A 786 29.07 -50.30 1.87
N VAL A 787 30.15 -49.52 1.60
CA VAL A 787 31.60 -49.83 1.48
C VAL A 787 32.30 -49.71 0.08
N ALA A 788 32.63 -48.45 -0.25
CA ALA A 788 33.98 -47.94 -0.62
C ALA A 788 34.69 -48.19 -1.99
N THR A 789 34.76 -47.09 -2.77
CA THR A 789 35.99 -46.40 -3.31
C THR A 789 36.69 -46.73 -4.66
N VAL A 790 37.20 -45.63 -5.26
CA VAL A 790 38.23 -45.37 -6.31
C VAL A 790 38.07 -45.76 -7.81
N THR A 791 37.98 -44.70 -8.65
CA THR A 791 38.57 -44.48 -10.03
C THR A 791 38.56 -45.62 -11.07
N ALA A 792 38.10 -45.45 -12.33
CA ALA A 792 38.60 -44.44 -13.29
C ALA A 792 37.80 -44.40 -14.64
N THR A 793 37.89 -43.26 -15.34
CA THR A 793 37.93 -43.03 -16.81
C THR A 793 37.04 -43.83 -17.79
N GLU A 794 35.90 -43.22 -18.14
CA GLU A 794 35.45 -42.81 -19.51
C GLU A 794 35.25 -43.81 -20.69
N ILE A 795 34.31 -43.42 -21.58
CA ILE A 795 34.05 -43.83 -22.98
C ILE A 795 33.08 -45.02 -23.25
N ALA A 796 31.90 -44.62 -23.75
CA ALA A 796 30.99 -45.26 -24.72
C ALA A 796 30.42 -46.69 -24.49
N THR A 797 29.08 -46.75 -24.55
CA THR A 797 28.34 -47.89 -25.11
C THR A 797 27.18 -47.38 -25.97
N ALA A 798 26.81 -48.14 -27.01
CA ALA A 798 25.68 -47.84 -27.90
C ALA A 798 24.77 -49.08 -28.04
N THR A 799 23.66 -48.91 -28.79
CA THR A 799 22.86 -49.94 -29.50
C THR A 799 21.49 -50.32 -28.88
N ALA A 800 20.43 -49.96 -29.63
CA ALA A 800 19.17 -50.69 -29.93
C ALA A 800 18.42 -51.49 -28.81
N THR A 801 17.07 -51.54 -28.79
CA THR A 801 16.27 -52.05 -29.93
C THR A 801 14.80 -51.59 -29.94
N ALA A 802 14.34 -51.35 -31.19
CA ALA A 802 13.03 -51.15 -31.82
C ALA A 802 11.77 -51.88 -31.25
N THR A 803 10.53 -51.73 -31.76
CA THR A 803 10.03 -51.39 -33.13
C THR A 803 8.56 -50.87 -33.10
N ILE A 804 7.95 -50.60 -34.28
CA ILE A 804 6.50 -50.32 -34.57
C ILE A 804 6.14 -48.83 -34.33
N THR A 805 5.48 -48.01 -35.19
CA THR A 805 4.52 -48.09 -36.35
C THR A 805 3.06 -47.79 -35.90
N ALA A 806 2.25 -46.91 -36.52
CA ALA A 806 2.26 -46.34 -37.88
C ALA A 806 1.97 -44.81 -37.97
N THR A 807 2.18 -44.25 -39.17
CA THR A 807 1.85 -42.87 -39.61
C THR A 807 0.52 -42.81 -40.38
N LEU A 808 -0.03 -41.59 -40.58
CA LEU A 808 -0.49 -41.10 -41.90
C LEU A 808 -0.92 -39.62 -41.86
N THR A 809 -0.55 -38.85 -42.89
CA THR A 809 -1.10 -37.52 -43.21
C THR A 809 -1.05 -37.32 -44.73
N ASN A 810 -2.14 -36.90 -45.36
CA ASN A 810 -2.26 -36.81 -46.83
C ASN A 810 -2.49 -35.38 -47.30
N THR A 811 -1.86 -35.04 -48.43
CA THR A 811 -2.02 -33.77 -49.16
C THR A 811 -2.86 -34.02 -50.43
N PRO A 812 -3.77 -33.11 -50.80
CA PRO A 812 -4.32 -33.07 -52.16
C PRO A 812 -3.96 -31.76 -52.89
N THR A 813 -3.57 -31.89 -54.17
CA THR A 813 -3.38 -30.77 -55.10
C THR A 813 -4.00 -31.16 -56.44
N ASN A 814 -4.75 -30.28 -57.11
CA ASN A 814 -5.10 -30.44 -58.53
C ASN A 814 -5.57 -29.13 -59.17
N THR A 815 -5.40 -29.01 -60.48
CA THR A 815 -5.54 -27.77 -61.27
C THR A 815 -6.43 -28.00 -62.50
N PRO A 816 -7.35 -27.08 -62.85
CA PRO A 816 -7.99 -27.03 -64.17
C PRO A 816 -7.48 -25.87 -65.05
N THR A 817 -7.71 -25.93 -66.37
CA THR A 817 -7.26 -24.93 -67.35
C THR A 817 -8.37 -24.58 -68.35
N ASN A 818 -8.46 -23.30 -68.73
CA ASN A 818 -9.21 -22.64 -69.83
C ASN A 818 -10.20 -23.44 -70.70
N THR A 819 -11.34 -22.81 -71.02
CA THR A 819 -11.66 -22.27 -72.37
C THR A 819 -12.84 -21.28 -72.28
N ALA A 820 -12.95 -20.34 -73.23
CA ALA A 820 -13.90 -19.22 -73.21
C ALA A 820 -15.01 -19.33 -74.27
N THR A 821 -16.03 -18.46 -74.20
CA THR A 821 -16.71 -17.78 -75.34
C THR A 821 -17.62 -16.66 -74.77
N ALA A 822 -17.89 -15.61 -75.54
CA ALA A 822 -18.71 -14.46 -75.14
C ALA A 822 -19.68 -14.03 -76.25
N THR A 823 -20.83 -13.44 -75.89
CA THR A 823 -21.68 -12.65 -76.79
C THR A 823 -22.44 -11.55 -76.02
N LEU A 824 -22.73 -10.44 -76.70
CA LEU A 824 -23.52 -9.28 -76.23
C LEU A 824 -25.02 -9.43 -76.58
N THR A 825 -25.88 -8.49 -76.16
CA THR A 825 -26.83 -7.70 -77.02
C THR A 825 -27.88 -6.92 -76.20
N GLU A 826 -27.95 -5.59 -76.44
CA GLU A 826 -29.06 -4.60 -76.33
C GLU A 826 -30.18 -4.62 -75.25
N THR A 827 -30.34 -3.49 -74.55
CA THR A 827 -31.43 -2.45 -74.65
C THR A 827 -32.80 -2.82 -75.28
N PRO A 828 -33.98 -2.18 -74.94
CA PRO A 828 -34.17 -0.94 -74.15
C PRO A 828 -35.42 -0.82 -73.21
N THR A 829 -35.40 0.27 -72.43
CA THR A 829 -36.48 1.16 -71.91
C THR A 829 -37.97 0.89 -72.21
N ALA A 830 -38.82 0.93 -71.16
CA ALA A 830 -40.14 1.61 -71.16
C ALA A 830 -40.71 1.84 -69.74
N THR A 831 -41.41 2.96 -69.54
CA THR A 831 -42.22 3.31 -68.34
C THR A 831 -43.72 3.04 -68.59
N LEU A 832 -44.53 2.83 -67.53
CA LEU A 832 -45.75 3.63 -67.25
C LEU A 832 -46.54 3.19 -65.99
N GLU A 833 -47.34 4.12 -65.49
CA GLU A 833 -48.43 4.04 -64.48
C GLU A 833 -49.80 3.88 -65.23
N PRO A 834 -51.02 3.90 -64.62
CA PRO A 834 -51.45 3.71 -63.21
C PRO A 834 -52.76 2.88 -62.99
N SER A 835 -53.17 2.73 -61.72
CA SER A 835 -54.58 2.82 -61.21
C SER A 835 -55.63 1.68 -61.33
N VAL A 836 -56.71 1.93 -60.57
CA VAL A 836 -58.10 1.37 -60.47
C VAL A 836 -58.43 -0.04 -59.93
N THR A 837 -59.15 -0.02 -58.80
CA THR A 837 -60.02 -1.03 -58.14
C THR A 837 -61.38 -1.21 -58.87
N PRO A 838 -62.25 -2.24 -58.59
CA PRO A 838 -63.14 -2.21 -57.39
C PRO A 838 -63.80 -3.53 -56.86
N SER A 839 -64.44 -3.43 -55.68
CA SER A 839 -65.62 -4.20 -55.17
C SER A 839 -65.52 -5.73 -54.94
N ASN A 840 -66.09 -6.36 -53.89
CA ASN A 840 -67.42 -6.15 -53.26
C ASN A 840 -67.48 -6.48 -51.73
N THR A 841 -68.54 -6.00 -51.08
CA THR A 841 -69.03 -6.27 -49.68
C THR A 841 -70.14 -7.37 -49.70
N PRO A 842 -70.89 -7.76 -48.61
CA PRO A 842 -70.88 -7.37 -47.17
C PRO A 842 -70.71 -8.58 -46.19
N THR A 843 -70.71 -8.47 -44.85
CA THR A 843 -71.90 -8.36 -43.95
C THR A 843 -71.49 -8.11 -42.48
N ALA A 844 -72.39 -7.55 -41.66
CA ALA A 844 -72.14 -7.04 -40.30
C ALA A 844 -71.97 -8.12 -39.19
N THR A 845 -71.50 -7.77 -37.98
CA THR A 845 -72.36 -7.29 -36.86
C THR A 845 -71.56 -6.43 -35.85
N THR A 846 -72.23 -5.47 -35.19
CA THR A 846 -71.68 -4.48 -34.22
C THR A 846 -71.77 -5.00 -32.74
N THR A 847 -71.38 -4.32 -31.64
CA THR A 847 -71.38 -2.87 -31.31
C THR A 847 -70.62 -2.56 -29.99
N VAL A 848 -69.74 -1.53 -29.97
CA VAL A 848 -69.45 -0.56 -28.84
C VAL A 848 -68.82 -1.14 -27.52
N THR A 849 -68.01 -0.45 -26.70
CA THR A 849 -67.77 0.99 -26.40
C THR A 849 -66.27 1.40 -26.35
N THR A 850 -66.01 2.72 -26.34
CA THR A 850 -64.70 3.41 -26.21
C THR A 850 -64.15 3.48 -24.76
N PRO A 851 -62.87 3.86 -24.56
CA PRO A 851 -62.60 5.25 -24.14
C PRO A 851 -61.40 5.95 -24.84
N VAL A 852 -61.12 7.20 -24.42
CA VAL A 852 -60.29 8.27 -25.06
C VAL A 852 -58.97 8.49 -24.25
N PRO A 853 -57.88 9.01 -24.85
CA PRO A 853 -56.53 8.92 -24.27
C PRO A 853 -56.12 10.03 -23.28
N SER A 854 -54.86 9.97 -22.85
CA SER A 854 -54.23 10.69 -21.75
C SER A 854 -54.00 12.20 -21.93
N THR A 855 -54.06 12.93 -20.82
CA THR A 855 -53.33 14.17 -20.57
C THR A 855 -52.78 14.21 -19.14
N HIS A 856 -51.60 14.78 -18.95
CA HIS A 856 -50.99 15.08 -17.65
C HIS A 856 -51.07 16.60 -17.40
N HIS A 857 -51.20 17.04 -16.13
CA HIS A 857 -50.39 18.13 -15.55
C HIS A 857 -50.77 18.42 -14.07
N VAL A 858 -49.74 18.42 -13.22
CA VAL A 858 -49.51 19.28 -12.02
C VAL A 858 -50.69 19.56 -11.05
N TYR A 859 -50.57 19.10 -9.79
CA TYR A 859 -50.41 19.95 -8.59
C TYR A 859 -50.18 19.11 -7.30
N ALA A 860 -49.53 19.71 -6.30
CA ALA A 860 -49.40 19.23 -4.90
C ALA A 860 -50.12 20.25 -3.97
N PRO A 861 -50.11 20.18 -2.61
CA PRO A 861 -49.45 19.24 -1.67
C PRO A 861 -50.34 18.80 -0.46
N TRP A 862 -49.72 18.48 0.69
CA TRP A 862 -50.25 18.05 2.03
C TRP A 862 -50.64 16.56 2.12
N VAL A 863 -50.14 15.70 3.04
CA VAL A 863 -49.78 15.76 4.49
C VAL A 863 -50.99 15.58 5.43
N THR A 864 -51.11 14.40 6.05
CA THR A 864 -51.15 14.15 7.53
C THR A 864 -51.36 12.67 7.86
N ASN A 865 -50.35 12.04 8.46
CA ASN A 865 -50.37 11.13 9.65
C ASN A 865 -49.30 10.03 9.57
#